data_AF-A0A7W6K2D7-F1
#
_entry.id   AF-A0A7W6K2D7-F1
#
_cell.length_a   1.000
_cell.length_b   1.000
_cell.length_c   1.000
_cell.angle_alpha   90.00
_cell.angle_beta   90.00
_cell.angle_gamma   90.00
#
_symmetry.space_group_name_H-M   'P 1'
#
loop_
_entity.id
_entity.type
_entity.pdbx_description
1 polymer ?
#
loop_
_entity_poly.entity_id
_entity_poly.type
_entity_poly.pdbx_seq_one_letter_code
_entity_poly.pdbx_strand_id
1 'polypeptide(L)'
;MASVRQLGRMAWRKYNIDGASGSGFYKPDTVDIFPFTDAVAAAIDAIVVAAGAVAAKATKAALEAVHGASGDVGIVYAGVDAGIYIHNGSAWVFNRELPEAAAQDYADAAESAKNAAEAARDIAEGYASDAVSQGNVPIYGTFGGISGLTIPGGISGIIVNGRAAVGDGGRAFLKKVGAGPATSGRTQSADGAWWEVSDEVNMAALGGKDDNATNNTSAMQAAASLIPAGGRIVFPRVSATGVYLFTGGILPVNGLYLDVEPGVTLKGAFSRPQSPGENPGAVNHPKVIRRTRVIDTSTGTDVEMWLNPEYLLPLGQKPFFLGEGNLSRPRSVLLNPASDLVHQYIAWPAGDTWAAATPTTTAGTVQWPVEALNRFRISFRETRWAEQVDVSFSGDADAYLRAAAIRTTGGHYVFWADRETNALNIGYKATGVAAVTSAVTIPGAATHDSQKPQWALWGIQAINPFAFAVLINGVRVKVVQTIAPITHIGFGVYNTTTTPTLLGWRLLKSKSLFGVGQQRLLCHGDSTVADIYGGWPWMLRQLIEGSMGIRVERLTNRAVGGWSSADVLSDLQTNGINDSNGNLPTCAFIRVGANDIQAATSRLTYISNMEAIMDIFIAAGVPVVVAVPAMFYSQALGGGSGQATSNYYFGAAYRAALQQSIAAKYASSGLVFEADNISSMGHVLGSYKGSDPLAYDQILRDNIHQTDGGYHLDAYAMARAALDALAPETTKKAGRTLLPSSIAAAGMTLANTSSFSSDSQGQITLALGATFTSQTLSGTAIATLPASLKPAQTIILLGDAGNTTSLVRVIINTDGTIVATSSAACSVLNIRATYARE
;
A
#
# COMPACT_ATOMS: atom_id res chain seq x y z
N MET A 1 -35.06 -86.73 -4.04
CA MET A 1 -34.00 -85.81 -4.50
C MET A 1 -34.61 -84.43 -4.68
N ALA A 2 -33.89 -83.38 -4.29
CA ALA A 2 -34.31 -82.00 -4.55
C ALA A 2 -34.34 -81.75 -6.08
N SER A 3 -35.27 -80.92 -6.57
CA SER A 3 -35.31 -80.56 -8.00
C SER A 3 -34.08 -79.73 -8.40
N VAL A 4 -33.74 -79.68 -9.70
CA VAL A 4 -32.63 -78.84 -10.22
C VAL A 4 -32.80 -77.37 -9.78
N ARG A 5 -34.05 -76.88 -9.77
CA ARG A 5 -34.39 -75.56 -9.22
C ARG A 5 -34.09 -75.43 -7.72
N GLN A 6 -34.33 -76.46 -6.92
CA GLN A 6 -33.96 -76.45 -5.51
C GLN A 6 -32.44 -76.49 -5.30
N LEU A 7 -31.70 -77.25 -6.11
CA LEU A 7 -30.24 -77.28 -6.04
C LEU A 7 -29.63 -75.92 -6.41
N GLY A 8 -30.18 -75.21 -7.40
CA GLY A 8 -29.81 -73.83 -7.73
C GLY A 8 -30.04 -72.86 -6.56
N ARG A 9 -31.20 -72.97 -5.88
CA ARG A 9 -31.50 -72.18 -4.67
C ARG A 9 -30.58 -72.51 -3.50
N MET A 10 -30.23 -73.78 -3.32
CA MET A 10 -29.28 -74.20 -2.29
C MET A 10 -27.86 -73.70 -2.59
N ALA A 11 -27.43 -73.73 -3.85
CA ALA A 11 -26.15 -73.18 -4.27
C ALA A 11 -26.09 -71.66 -4.02
N TRP A 12 -27.11 -70.90 -4.48
CA TRP A 12 -27.19 -69.47 -4.21
C TRP A 12 -27.16 -69.15 -2.71
N ARG A 13 -27.92 -69.89 -1.90
CA ARG A 13 -27.96 -69.72 -0.45
C ARG A 13 -26.61 -69.99 0.20
N LYS A 14 -25.90 -71.04 -0.24
CA LYS A 14 -24.57 -71.38 0.27
C LYS A 14 -23.53 -70.29 -0.04
N TYR A 15 -23.62 -69.63 -1.19
CA TYR A 15 -22.73 -68.52 -1.57
C TYR A 15 -23.07 -67.20 -0.86
N ASN A 16 -24.35 -66.87 -0.73
CA ASN A 16 -24.77 -65.55 -0.26
C ASN A 16 -25.14 -65.49 1.23
N ILE A 17 -25.53 -66.61 1.85
CA ILE A 17 -25.94 -66.66 3.26
C ILE A 17 -24.90 -67.41 4.10
N ASP A 18 -24.47 -68.60 3.67
CA ASP A 18 -23.64 -69.47 4.51
C ASP A 18 -22.13 -69.18 4.37
N GLY A 19 -21.74 -68.28 3.46
CA GLY A 19 -20.37 -67.77 3.31
C GLY A 19 -19.35 -68.83 2.91
N ALA A 20 -19.41 -69.31 1.66
CA ALA A 20 -18.41 -70.23 1.14
C ALA A 20 -17.00 -69.59 1.10
N SER A 21 -16.07 -70.11 1.91
CA SER A 21 -14.68 -69.64 1.96
C SER A 21 -13.95 -70.00 0.66
N GLY A 22 -13.62 -69.00 -0.16
CA GLY A 22 -12.77 -69.18 -1.34
C GLY A 22 -13.34 -68.68 -2.68
N SER A 23 -14.57 -68.15 -2.72
CA SER A 23 -15.09 -67.52 -3.94
C SER A 23 -14.66 -66.06 -4.01
N GLY A 24 -14.04 -65.64 -5.12
CA GLY A 24 -13.59 -64.26 -5.34
C GLY A 24 -14.72 -63.20 -5.30
N PHE A 25 -14.40 -61.97 -5.71
CA PHE A 25 -15.30 -60.81 -5.60
C PHE A 25 -16.67 -60.98 -6.30
N TYR A 26 -16.79 -61.90 -7.25
CA TYR A 26 -18.05 -62.17 -7.96
C TYR A 26 -18.86 -63.27 -7.26
N LYS A 27 -19.86 -62.85 -6.49
CA LYS A 27 -20.91 -63.71 -5.97
C LYS A 27 -22.03 -63.80 -7.02
N PRO A 28 -22.39 -64.98 -7.53
CA PRO A 28 -23.47 -65.09 -8.50
C PRO A 28 -24.77 -64.65 -7.84
N ASP A 29 -25.49 -63.74 -8.51
CA ASP A 29 -26.75 -63.23 -8.01
C ASP A 29 -27.91 -64.18 -8.39
N THR A 30 -29.13 -63.84 -7.97
CA THR A 30 -30.31 -64.64 -8.32
C THR A 30 -30.64 -64.58 -9.81
N VAL A 31 -30.24 -63.50 -10.49
CA VAL A 31 -30.43 -63.29 -11.93
C VAL A 31 -29.47 -64.14 -12.76
N ASP A 32 -28.33 -64.56 -12.22
CA ASP A 32 -27.40 -65.45 -12.91
C ASP A 32 -27.74 -66.93 -12.68
N ILE A 33 -27.93 -67.33 -11.42
CA ILE A 33 -28.08 -68.75 -11.05
C ILE A 33 -29.46 -69.31 -11.39
N PHE A 34 -30.54 -68.54 -11.16
CA PHE A 34 -31.89 -69.09 -11.36
C PHE A 34 -32.22 -69.32 -12.82
N PRO A 35 -31.97 -68.37 -13.75
CA PRO A 35 -32.20 -68.60 -15.17
C PRO A 35 -31.38 -69.78 -15.72
N PHE A 36 -30.14 -69.98 -15.26
CA PHE A 36 -29.36 -71.16 -15.63
C PHE A 36 -30.02 -72.47 -15.15
N THR A 37 -30.40 -72.56 -13.88
CA THR A 37 -31.08 -73.77 -13.38
C THR A 37 -32.47 -73.98 -13.95
N ASP A 38 -33.16 -72.90 -14.34
CA ASP A 38 -34.45 -72.95 -15.03
C ASP A 38 -34.28 -73.40 -16.48
N ALA A 39 -33.23 -72.95 -17.17
CA ALA A 39 -32.89 -73.40 -18.52
C ALA A 39 -32.49 -74.88 -18.52
N VAL A 40 -31.72 -75.35 -17.53
CA VAL A 40 -31.36 -76.76 -17.39
C VAL A 40 -32.59 -77.61 -17.07
N ALA A 41 -33.47 -77.15 -16.16
CA ALA A 41 -34.73 -77.84 -15.88
C ALA A 41 -35.64 -77.89 -17.12
N ALA A 42 -35.75 -76.78 -17.86
CA ALA A 42 -36.51 -76.71 -19.10
C ALA A 42 -35.90 -77.59 -20.21
N ALA A 43 -34.58 -77.71 -20.28
CA ALA A 43 -33.90 -78.60 -21.21
C ALA A 43 -34.15 -80.07 -20.87
N ILE A 44 -34.13 -80.43 -19.58
CA ILE A 44 -34.50 -81.78 -19.12
C ILE A 44 -35.96 -82.08 -19.45
N ASP A 45 -36.87 -81.15 -19.19
CA ASP A 45 -38.29 -81.29 -19.54
C ASP A 45 -38.49 -81.39 -21.07
N ALA A 46 -37.75 -80.60 -21.85
CA ALA A 46 -37.79 -80.64 -23.31
C ALA A 46 -37.25 -81.98 -23.86
N ILE A 47 -36.21 -82.55 -23.24
CA ILE A 47 -35.67 -83.87 -23.60
C ILE A 47 -36.69 -84.97 -23.23
N VAL A 48 -37.37 -84.86 -22.08
CA VAL A 48 -38.43 -85.79 -21.68
C VAL A 48 -39.58 -85.77 -22.69
N VAL A 49 -40.01 -84.58 -23.12
CA VAL A 49 -41.07 -84.40 -24.13
C VAL A 49 -40.63 -84.89 -25.51
N ALA A 50 -39.43 -84.52 -25.96
CA ALA A 50 -38.91 -84.90 -27.28
C ALA A 50 -38.65 -86.41 -27.42
N ALA A 51 -38.33 -87.09 -26.32
CA ALA A 51 -38.13 -88.54 -26.29
C ALA A 51 -39.43 -89.35 -26.05
N GLY A 52 -40.56 -88.68 -25.79
CA GLY A 52 -41.81 -89.34 -25.38
C GLY A 52 -41.69 -90.07 -24.04
N ALA A 53 -40.77 -89.63 -23.16
CA ALA A 53 -40.45 -90.30 -21.92
C ALA A 53 -41.44 -89.96 -20.80
N VAL A 54 -41.78 -90.97 -20.01
CA VAL A 54 -42.73 -90.89 -18.90
C VAL A 54 -42.00 -90.64 -17.58
N ALA A 55 -40.68 -90.89 -17.53
CA ALA A 55 -39.82 -90.54 -16.40
C ALA A 55 -38.35 -90.33 -16.81
N ALA A 56 -37.70 -89.31 -16.25
CA ALA A 56 -36.24 -89.15 -16.30
C ALA A 56 -35.65 -89.18 -14.89
N LYS A 57 -34.61 -89.98 -14.68
CA LYS A 57 -33.94 -90.19 -13.39
C LYS A 57 -32.44 -90.18 -13.54
N ALA A 58 -31.74 -89.77 -12.50
CA ALA A 58 -30.28 -89.66 -12.55
C ALA A 58 -29.59 -91.02 -12.69
N THR A 59 -30.17 -92.12 -12.19
CA THR A 59 -29.57 -93.45 -12.20
C THR A 59 -30.59 -94.51 -12.58
N LYS A 60 -30.12 -95.66 -13.09
CA LYS A 60 -30.98 -96.79 -13.48
C LYS A 60 -31.80 -97.33 -12.32
N ALA A 61 -31.20 -97.50 -11.15
CA ALA A 61 -31.91 -97.93 -9.94
C ALA A 61 -33.06 -96.98 -9.56
N ALA A 62 -32.88 -95.67 -9.78
CA ALA A 62 -33.93 -94.69 -9.52
C ALA A 62 -35.04 -94.71 -10.59
N LEU A 63 -34.73 -95.12 -11.82
CA LEU A 63 -35.72 -95.35 -12.87
C LEU A 63 -36.54 -96.62 -12.59
N GLU A 64 -35.89 -97.70 -12.13
CA GLU A 64 -36.53 -98.96 -11.74
C GLU A 64 -37.54 -98.80 -10.59
N ALA A 65 -37.35 -97.81 -9.73
CA ALA A 65 -38.30 -97.47 -8.66
C ALA A 65 -39.59 -96.80 -9.16
N VAL A 66 -39.69 -96.46 -10.45
CA VAL A 66 -40.88 -95.86 -11.07
C VAL A 66 -41.72 -96.95 -11.74
N HIS A 67 -42.97 -97.11 -11.29
CA HIS A 67 -43.94 -97.98 -11.95
C HIS A 67 -44.35 -97.38 -13.30
N GLY A 68 -43.99 -98.06 -14.40
CA GLY A 68 -44.40 -97.70 -15.77
C GLY A 68 -45.33 -98.76 -16.39
N ALA A 69 -46.11 -98.35 -17.39
CA ALA A 69 -46.83 -99.27 -18.28
C ALA A 69 -45.86 -99.87 -19.32
N SER A 70 -46.24 -101.00 -19.94
CA SER A 70 -45.43 -101.55 -21.03
C SER A 70 -45.42 -100.60 -22.23
N GLY A 71 -44.24 -100.25 -22.72
CA GLY A 71 -44.02 -99.26 -23.78
C GLY A 71 -43.62 -97.87 -23.29
N ASP A 72 -43.69 -97.59 -21.98
CA ASP A 72 -43.25 -96.32 -21.43
C ASP A 72 -41.74 -96.12 -21.66
N VAL A 73 -41.34 -94.90 -22.03
CA VAL A 73 -39.93 -94.54 -22.26
C VAL A 73 -39.37 -93.86 -21.01
N GLY A 74 -38.16 -94.23 -20.60
CA GLY A 74 -37.48 -93.75 -19.41
C GLY A 74 -36.09 -93.26 -19.75
N ILE A 75 -35.58 -92.25 -19.06
CA ILE A 75 -34.24 -91.70 -19.32
C ILE A 75 -33.38 -91.81 -18.06
N VAL A 76 -32.20 -92.40 -18.21
CA VAL A 76 -31.11 -92.36 -17.22
C VAL A 76 -30.04 -91.41 -17.71
N TYR A 77 -29.78 -90.32 -16.99
CA TYR A 77 -28.87 -89.25 -17.45
C TYR A 77 -27.54 -89.16 -16.69
N ALA A 78 -27.25 -90.07 -15.76
CA ALA A 78 -25.94 -90.14 -15.11
C ALA A 78 -25.55 -91.59 -14.75
N GLY A 79 -24.23 -91.80 -14.62
CA GLY A 79 -23.63 -93.11 -14.35
C GLY A 79 -23.35 -93.93 -15.61
N VAL A 80 -22.74 -95.11 -15.42
CA VAL A 80 -22.33 -96.01 -16.52
C VAL A 80 -23.51 -96.57 -17.32
N ASP A 81 -24.72 -96.51 -16.76
CA ASP A 81 -25.96 -97.01 -17.35
C ASP A 81 -26.77 -95.88 -18.03
N ALA A 82 -26.16 -94.74 -18.35
CA ALA A 82 -26.85 -93.61 -18.98
C ALA A 82 -27.40 -93.99 -20.37
N GLY A 83 -28.67 -93.69 -20.60
CA GLY A 83 -29.37 -94.06 -21.83
C GLY A 83 -30.87 -93.92 -21.73
N ILE A 84 -31.54 -94.22 -22.84
CA ILE A 84 -32.99 -94.31 -22.97
C ILE A 84 -33.37 -95.76 -22.75
N TYR A 85 -34.39 -95.98 -21.92
CA TYR A 85 -34.94 -97.26 -21.52
C TYR A 85 -36.40 -97.35 -21.98
N ILE A 86 -36.90 -98.56 -22.22
CA ILE A 86 -38.31 -98.83 -22.45
C ILE A 86 -38.78 -99.85 -21.40
N HIS A 87 -39.92 -99.58 -20.77
CA HIS A 87 -40.50 -100.49 -19.81
C HIS A 87 -41.21 -101.64 -20.53
N ASN A 88 -40.85 -102.90 -20.24
CA ASN A 88 -41.44 -104.09 -20.87
C ASN A 88 -42.26 -104.91 -19.87
N GLY A 89 -43.26 -104.27 -19.27
CA GLY A 89 -44.21 -104.87 -18.33
C GLY A 89 -43.66 -105.16 -16.92
N SER A 90 -42.45 -105.69 -16.78
CA SER A 90 -41.85 -106.07 -15.49
C SER A 90 -40.52 -105.38 -15.15
N ALA A 91 -39.87 -104.73 -16.12
CA ALA A 91 -38.61 -104.03 -15.92
C ALA A 91 -38.38 -102.95 -16.98
N TRP A 92 -37.52 -101.97 -16.64
CA TRP A 92 -36.96 -101.01 -17.57
C TRP A 92 -35.78 -101.64 -18.31
N VAL A 93 -35.92 -101.82 -19.62
CA VAL A 93 -34.89 -102.41 -20.48
C VAL A 93 -34.19 -101.29 -21.24
N PHE A 94 -32.85 -101.31 -21.24
CA PHE A 94 -32.07 -100.34 -22.01
C PHE A 94 -32.42 -100.46 -23.50
N ASN A 95 -32.71 -99.34 -24.14
CA ASN A 95 -33.05 -99.28 -25.57
C ASN A 95 -31.87 -98.73 -26.37
N ARG A 96 -31.40 -97.52 -26.04
CA ARG A 96 -30.29 -96.87 -26.75
C ARG A 96 -29.57 -95.86 -25.85
N GLU A 97 -28.34 -95.53 -26.21
CA GLU A 97 -27.58 -94.46 -25.55
C GLU A 97 -28.25 -93.09 -25.74
N LEU A 98 -27.92 -92.15 -24.86
CA LEU A 98 -28.33 -90.76 -25.03
C LEU A 98 -27.68 -90.17 -26.29
N PRO A 99 -28.36 -89.32 -27.07
CA PRO A 99 -27.78 -88.73 -28.28
C PRO A 99 -26.52 -87.91 -27.93
N GLU A 100 -25.35 -88.42 -28.28
CA GLU A 100 -24.04 -87.82 -28.01
C GLU A 100 -23.90 -86.40 -28.64
N ALA A 101 -24.62 -86.17 -29.75
CA ALA A 101 -24.64 -84.90 -30.48
C ALA A 101 -25.09 -83.71 -29.62
N ALA A 102 -26.06 -83.90 -28.71
CA ALA A 102 -26.52 -82.79 -27.86
C ALA A 102 -25.46 -82.38 -26.84
N ALA A 103 -24.68 -83.33 -26.31
CA ALA A 103 -23.60 -83.03 -25.36
C ALA A 103 -22.43 -82.32 -26.05
N GLN A 104 -22.14 -82.66 -27.31
CA GLN A 104 -21.10 -82.02 -28.10
C GLN A 104 -21.44 -80.57 -28.46
N ASP A 105 -22.69 -80.29 -28.85
CA ASP A 105 -23.14 -78.93 -29.18
C ASP A 105 -23.02 -77.98 -27.96
N TYR A 106 -23.31 -78.47 -26.75
CA TYR A 106 -23.11 -77.68 -25.52
C TYR A 106 -21.64 -77.51 -25.14
N ALA A 107 -20.79 -78.50 -25.42
CA ALA A 107 -19.34 -78.37 -25.20
C ALA A 107 -18.73 -77.33 -26.15
N ASP A 108 -19.11 -77.34 -27.41
CA ASP A 108 -18.64 -76.38 -28.42
C ASP A 108 -19.15 -74.97 -28.12
N ALA A 109 -20.40 -74.82 -27.68
CA ALA A 109 -20.95 -73.54 -27.22
C ALA A 109 -20.21 -73.00 -25.99
N ALA A 110 -19.84 -73.87 -25.04
CA ALA A 110 -19.08 -73.49 -23.86
C ALA A 110 -17.64 -73.05 -24.20
N GLU A 111 -16.96 -73.75 -25.12
CA GLU A 111 -15.62 -73.36 -25.56
C GLU A 111 -15.64 -72.04 -26.36
N SER A 112 -16.66 -71.83 -27.18
CA SER A 112 -16.85 -70.58 -27.92
C SER A 112 -17.11 -69.39 -26.97
N ALA A 113 -17.91 -69.61 -25.92
CA ALA A 113 -18.15 -68.60 -24.88
C ALA A 113 -16.88 -68.29 -24.07
N LYS A 114 -16.07 -69.31 -23.76
CA LYS A 114 -14.77 -69.13 -23.10
C LYS A 114 -13.82 -68.30 -23.96
N ASN A 115 -13.70 -68.60 -25.26
CA ASN A 115 -12.83 -67.85 -26.16
C ASN A 115 -13.28 -66.37 -26.29
N ALA A 116 -14.60 -66.12 -26.34
CA ALA A 116 -15.13 -64.76 -26.35
C ALA A 116 -14.83 -64.01 -25.04
N ALA A 117 -14.90 -64.71 -23.89
CA ALA A 117 -14.55 -64.13 -22.59
C ALA A 117 -13.05 -63.83 -22.48
N GLU A 118 -12.17 -64.69 -22.99
CA GLU A 118 -10.72 -64.45 -23.05
C GLU A 118 -10.39 -63.26 -23.95
N ALA A 119 -11.00 -63.16 -25.13
CA ALA A 119 -10.81 -62.00 -26.02
C ALA A 119 -11.30 -60.68 -25.37
N ALA A 120 -12.44 -60.70 -24.67
CA ALA A 120 -12.95 -59.54 -23.96
C ALA A 120 -12.04 -59.14 -22.77
N ARG A 121 -11.47 -60.13 -22.06
CA ARG A 121 -10.47 -59.90 -21.02
C ARG A 121 -9.23 -59.21 -21.59
N ASP A 122 -8.71 -59.70 -22.71
CA ASP A 122 -7.48 -59.16 -23.31
C ASP A 122 -7.69 -57.72 -23.83
N ILE A 123 -8.88 -57.42 -24.37
CA ILE A 123 -9.27 -56.05 -24.74
C ILE A 123 -9.38 -55.15 -23.50
N ALA A 124 -9.99 -55.65 -22.42
CA ALA A 124 -10.11 -54.92 -21.17
C ALA A 124 -8.76 -54.69 -20.50
N GLU A 125 -7.81 -55.63 -20.60
CA GLU A 125 -6.43 -55.47 -20.14
C GLU A 125 -5.70 -54.38 -20.93
N GLY A 126 -5.89 -54.34 -22.26
CA GLY A 126 -5.39 -53.26 -23.11
C GLY A 126 -5.93 -51.89 -22.68
N TYR A 127 -7.25 -51.75 -22.51
CA TYR A 127 -7.86 -50.50 -22.06
C TYR A 127 -7.50 -50.12 -20.62
N ALA A 128 -7.31 -51.08 -19.72
CA ALA A 128 -6.84 -50.84 -18.36
C ALA A 128 -5.38 -50.34 -18.36
N SER A 129 -4.52 -50.93 -19.19
CA SER A 129 -3.14 -50.46 -19.40
C SER A 129 -3.12 -49.02 -19.95
N ASP A 130 -3.96 -48.70 -20.93
CA ASP A 130 -4.07 -47.36 -21.51
C ASP A 130 -4.64 -46.33 -20.51
N ALA A 131 -5.66 -46.71 -19.72
CA ALA A 131 -6.26 -45.85 -18.70
C ALA A 131 -5.28 -45.55 -17.55
N VAL A 132 -4.49 -46.54 -17.13
CA VAL A 132 -3.44 -46.36 -16.10
C VAL A 132 -2.28 -45.52 -16.64
N SER A 133 -1.93 -45.68 -17.92
CA SER A 133 -0.92 -44.88 -18.64
C SER A 133 -1.30 -43.40 -18.78
N GLN A 134 -2.59 -43.10 -18.99
CA GLN A 134 -3.06 -41.72 -19.17
C GLN A 134 -3.46 -41.00 -17.87
N GLY A 135 -3.70 -41.72 -16.77
CA GLY A 135 -4.15 -41.13 -15.50
C GLY A 135 -3.06 -40.37 -14.72
N ASN A 136 -1.78 -40.71 -14.92
CA ASN A 136 -0.64 -40.08 -14.22
C ASN A 136 0.43 -39.65 -15.22
N VAL A 137 0.73 -38.35 -15.28
CA VAL A 137 1.91 -37.83 -15.99
C VAL A 137 3.17 -38.43 -15.34
N PRO A 138 3.97 -39.24 -16.05
CA PRO A 138 5.15 -39.86 -15.45
C PRO A 138 6.15 -38.82 -14.92
N ILE A 139 6.65 -39.05 -13.71
CA ILE A 139 7.63 -38.18 -13.04
C ILE A 139 8.99 -38.87 -13.03
N TYR A 140 9.99 -38.22 -13.63
CA TYR A 140 11.36 -38.68 -13.69
C TYR A 140 12.30 -37.84 -12.83
N GLY A 141 13.47 -38.39 -12.51
CA GLY A 141 14.45 -37.73 -11.64
C GLY A 141 14.96 -36.40 -12.22
N THR A 142 15.61 -36.45 -13.38
CA THR A 142 16.29 -35.27 -13.94
C THR A 142 16.17 -35.16 -15.46
N PHE A 143 16.24 -33.94 -15.99
CA PHE A 143 16.29 -33.67 -17.43
C PHE A 143 17.48 -34.38 -18.11
N GLY A 144 18.66 -34.36 -17.49
CA GLY A 144 19.84 -35.07 -18.01
C GLY A 144 19.66 -36.59 -18.03
N GLY A 145 18.89 -37.14 -17.10
CA GLY A 145 18.62 -38.58 -16.98
C GLY A 145 17.68 -39.14 -18.06
N ILE A 146 16.89 -38.29 -18.73
CA ILE A 146 15.94 -38.71 -19.78
C ILE A 146 16.64 -39.51 -20.89
N SER A 147 17.87 -39.14 -21.25
CA SER A 147 18.62 -39.77 -22.33
C SER A 147 18.94 -41.24 -22.12
N GLY A 148 18.93 -41.71 -20.88
CA GLY A 148 19.12 -43.13 -20.52
C GLY A 148 17.82 -43.92 -20.38
N LEU A 149 16.65 -43.30 -20.57
CA LEU A 149 15.35 -43.92 -20.30
C LEU A 149 14.63 -44.29 -21.59
N THR A 150 13.98 -45.46 -21.61
CA THR A 150 13.01 -45.84 -22.64
C THR A 150 11.62 -45.43 -22.15
N ILE A 151 10.98 -44.47 -22.81
CA ILE A 151 9.67 -43.94 -22.40
C ILE A 151 8.58 -44.58 -23.27
N PRO A 152 7.49 -45.11 -22.70
CA PRO A 152 6.44 -45.74 -23.51
C PRO A 152 5.88 -44.80 -24.59
N GLY A 153 5.69 -45.34 -25.80
CA GLY A 153 5.34 -44.54 -26.98
C GLY A 153 4.05 -43.71 -26.87
N GLY A 154 3.09 -44.18 -26.05
CA GLY A 154 1.82 -43.51 -25.77
C GLY A 154 1.90 -42.29 -24.85
N ILE A 155 3.05 -42.02 -24.21
CA ILE A 155 3.24 -40.85 -23.35
C ILE A 155 3.50 -39.62 -24.21
N SER A 156 2.69 -38.58 -24.03
CA SER A 156 2.80 -37.30 -24.75
C SER A 156 3.40 -36.17 -23.89
N GLY A 157 3.47 -36.35 -22.57
CA GLY A 157 4.04 -35.40 -21.63
C GLY A 157 4.61 -36.08 -20.39
N ILE A 158 5.70 -35.52 -19.86
CA ILE A 158 6.42 -36.03 -18.68
C ILE A 158 6.84 -34.86 -17.77
N ILE A 159 7.04 -35.14 -16.49
CA ILE A 159 7.59 -34.16 -15.53
C ILE A 159 8.99 -34.64 -15.09
N VAL A 160 9.94 -33.73 -14.98
CA VAL A 160 11.25 -33.99 -14.34
C VAL A 160 11.34 -33.22 -13.02
N ASN A 161 11.92 -33.82 -11.97
CA ASN A 161 12.06 -33.19 -10.65
C ASN A 161 13.30 -32.29 -10.50
N GLY A 162 14.13 -32.19 -11.53
CA GLY A 162 15.32 -31.35 -11.58
C GLY A 162 16.01 -31.40 -12.94
N ARG A 163 17.08 -30.62 -13.13
CA ARG A 163 17.85 -30.59 -14.39
C ARG A 163 19.01 -31.58 -14.37
N ALA A 164 19.91 -31.43 -13.40
CA ALA A 164 21.08 -32.27 -13.17
C ALA A 164 20.92 -33.14 -11.90
N ALA A 165 20.23 -32.63 -10.88
CA ALA A 165 19.92 -33.35 -9.64
C ALA A 165 18.48 -33.06 -9.20
N VAL A 166 17.86 -34.01 -8.50
CA VAL A 166 16.52 -33.79 -7.91
C VAL A 166 16.62 -32.65 -6.88
N GLY A 167 15.76 -31.64 -7.00
CA GLY A 167 15.73 -30.49 -6.07
C GLY A 167 16.64 -29.32 -6.46
N ASP A 168 17.30 -29.34 -7.61
CA ASP A 168 18.10 -28.23 -8.12
C ASP A 168 17.29 -27.03 -8.68
N GLY A 169 15.97 -27.04 -8.45
CA GLY A 169 15.02 -26.05 -8.99
C GLY A 169 14.69 -26.22 -10.48
N GLY A 170 15.35 -27.14 -11.19
CA GLY A 170 15.16 -27.40 -12.62
C GLY A 170 13.95 -28.27 -12.97
N ARG A 171 12.92 -28.30 -12.10
CA ARG A 171 11.67 -29.02 -12.37
C ARG A 171 11.00 -28.44 -13.60
N ALA A 172 10.61 -29.30 -14.54
CA ALA A 172 9.99 -28.90 -15.79
C ALA A 172 8.97 -29.94 -16.29
N PHE A 173 7.94 -29.45 -16.99
CA PHE A 173 7.07 -30.28 -17.82
C PHE A 173 7.66 -30.34 -19.23
N LEU A 174 7.85 -31.55 -19.75
CA LEU A 174 8.36 -31.79 -21.10
C LEU A 174 7.24 -32.37 -21.96
N LYS A 175 7.01 -31.78 -23.13
CA LYS A 175 6.10 -32.29 -24.16
C LYS A 175 6.90 -33.09 -25.20
N LYS A 176 6.31 -34.16 -25.72
CA LYS A 176 6.88 -34.91 -26.84
C LYS A 176 6.81 -34.06 -28.11
N VAL A 177 7.90 -33.99 -28.86
CA VAL A 177 8.05 -33.19 -30.09
C VAL A 177 8.65 -34.01 -31.23
N GLY A 178 8.63 -33.46 -32.46
CA GLY A 178 9.33 -34.06 -33.61
C GLY A 178 10.85 -34.01 -33.45
N ALA A 179 11.55 -34.80 -34.28
CA ALA A 179 13.01 -34.88 -34.26
C ALA A 179 13.70 -33.51 -34.45
N GLY A 180 14.82 -33.31 -33.77
CA GLY A 180 15.65 -32.11 -33.92
C GLY A 180 16.96 -32.22 -33.14
N PRO A 181 17.78 -31.16 -33.05
CA PRO A 181 19.03 -31.21 -32.28
C PRO A 181 18.75 -31.15 -30.78
N ALA A 182 19.64 -31.76 -29.97
CA ALA A 182 19.64 -31.59 -28.52
C ALA A 182 20.06 -30.16 -28.16
N THR A 183 19.30 -29.52 -27.29
CA THR A 183 19.55 -28.16 -26.80
C THR A 183 19.39 -28.12 -25.29
N SER A 184 19.63 -26.97 -24.66
CA SER A 184 19.43 -26.82 -23.21
C SER A 184 17.97 -27.06 -22.77
N GLY A 185 16.99 -26.96 -23.65
CA GLY A 185 15.57 -27.23 -23.35
C GLY A 185 14.97 -28.41 -24.12
N ARG A 186 15.80 -29.15 -24.88
CA ARG A 186 15.35 -30.30 -25.68
C ARG A 186 16.30 -31.50 -25.53
N THR A 187 15.74 -32.67 -25.23
CA THR A 187 16.51 -33.92 -25.03
C THR A 187 15.83 -35.08 -25.75
N GLN A 188 16.61 -36.12 -26.07
CA GLN A 188 16.12 -37.35 -26.68
C GLN A 188 16.19 -38.47 -25.64
N SER A 189 15.13 -39.26 -25.49
CA SER A 189 15.15 -40.48 -24.68
C SER A 189 15.79 -41.65 -25.45
N ALA A 190 16.14 -42.74 -24.75
CA ALA A 190 16.86 -43.88 -25.33
C ALA A 190 16.08 -44.62 -26.43
N ASP A 191 14.75 -44.48 -26.45
CA ASP A 191 13.84 -44.98 -27.49
C ASP A 191 13.80 -44.08 -28.75
N GLY A 192 14.53 -42.97 -28.75
CA GLY A 192 14.62 -42.03 -29.87
C GLY A 192 13.54 -40.94 -29.87
N ALA A 193 12.62 -40.91 -28.90
CA ALA A 193 11.62 -39.85 -28.78
C ALA A 193 12.24 -38.53 -28.30
N TRP A 194 11.76 -37.41 -28.85
CA TRP A 194 12.25 -36.06 -28.51
C TRP A 194 11.30 -35.34 -27.57
N TRP A 195 11.87 -34.64 -26.59
CA TRP A 195 11.15 -33.97 -25.50
C TRP A 195 11.62 -32.52 -25.35
N GLU A 196 10.68 -31.59 -25.15
CA GLU A 196 10.95 -30.15 -25.05
C GLU A 196 10.19 -29.52 -23.88
N VAL A 197 10.80 -28.56 -23.17
CA VAL A 197 10.14 -27.77 -22.12
C VAL A 197 8.93 -26.99 -22.70
N SER A 198 7.76 -27.03 -22.05
CA SER A 198 6.53 -26.37 -22.54
C SER A 198 6.35 -24.92 -22.05
N ASP A 199 5.17 -24.31 -22.37
CA ASP A 199 4.70 -22.92 -22.28
C ASP A 199 5.12 -22.03 -21.07
N GLU A 200 5.64 -22.63 -20.00
CA GLU A 200 6.29 -21.94 -18.90
C GLU A 200 7.74 -22.43 -18.79
N VAL A 201 8.69 -21.54 -19.08
CA VAL A 201 10.11 -21.88 -19.05
C VAL A 201 10.72 -21.42 -17.74
N ASN A 202 11.10 -22.37 -16.91
CA ASN A 202 11.88 -22.12 -15.71
C ASN A 202 13.36 -21.93 -16.07
N MET A 203 13.94 -20.79 -15.66
CA MET A 203 15.34 -20.48 -15.91
C MET A 203 16.32 -21.51 -15.34
N ALA A 204 16.04 -22.05 -14.15
CA ALA A 204 16.86 -23.11 -13.57
C ALA A 204 16.79 -24.39 -14.41
N ALA A 205 15.63 -24.67 -15.01
CA ALA A 205 15.46 -25.80 -15.92
C ALA A 205 16.26 -25.66 -17.22
N LEU A 206 16.73 -24.46 -17.56
CA LEU A 206 17.65 -24.19 -18.69
C LEU A 206 19.12 -24.04 -18.28
N GLY A 207 19.43 -24.29 -17.00
CA GLY A 207 20.77 -24.19 -16.44
C GLY A 207 21.12 -22.82 -15.89
N GLY A 208 20.12 -21.92 -15.76
CA GLY A 208 20.31 -20.66 -15.07
C GLY A 208 20.53 -20.85 -13.57
N LYS A 209 21.31 -19.95 -12.96
CA LYS A 209 21.62 -19.95 -11.52
C LYS A 209 21.53 -18.53 -10.96
N ASP A 210 21.02 -18.42 -9.74
CA ASP A 210 20.81 -17.17 -9.01
C ASP A 210 21.97 -16.88 -8.02
N ASP A 211 23.18 -17.28 -8.37
CA ASP A 211 24.37 -17.26 -7.50
C ASP A 211 25.21 -15.96 -7.59
N ASN A 212 24.74 -14.96 -8.36
CA ASN A 212 25.47 -13.72 -8.68
C ASN A 212 26.84 -13.93 -9.37
N ALA A 213 27.12 -15.12 -9.90
CA ALA A 213 28.41 -15.47 -10.48
C ALA A 213 28.27 -16.08 -11.88
N THR A 214 27.29 -16.96 -12.06
CA THR A 214 27.00 -17.63 -13.32
C THR A 214 26.38 -16.66 -14.31
N ASN A 215 26.94 -16.61 -15.53
CA ASN A 215 26.37 -15.84 -16.63
C ASN A 215 25.16 -16.56 -17.24
N ASN A 216 23.97 -15.99 -17.05
CA ASN A 216 22.69 -16.56 -17.46
C ASN A 216 22.24 -16.16 -18.88
N THR A 217 23.06 -15.41 -19.64
CA THR A 217 22.67 -14.89 -20.97
C THR A 217 22.27 -16.00 -21.95
N SER A 218 23.02 -17.11 -21.99
CA SER A 218 22.71 -18.24 -22.87
C SER A 218 21.42 -18.97 -22.45
N ALA A 219 21.20 -19.13 -21.15
CA ALA A 219 19.96 -19.70 -20.61
C ALA A 219 18.75 -18.82 -20.95
N MET A 220 18.89 -17.49 -20.86
CA MET A 220 17.83 -16.54 -21.22
C MET A 220 17.52 -16.54 -22.72
N GLN A 221 18.55 -16.61 -23.57
CA GLN A 221 18.35 -16.73 -25.03
C GLN A 221 17.65 -18.04 -25.39
N ALA A 222 18.04 -19.15 -24.77
CA ALA A 222 17.34 -20.42 -24.92
C ALA A 222 15.88 -20.31 -24.46
N ALA A 223 15.63 -19.67 -23.32
CA ALA A 223 14.27 -19.44 -22.82
C ALA A 223 13.43 -18.67 -23.83
N ALA A 224 13.92 -17.52 -24.29
CA ALA A 224 13.25 -16.67 -25.26
C ALA A 224 12.98 -17.36 -26.61
N SER A 225 13.80 -18.34 -27.01
CA SER A 225 13.60 -19.10 -28.25
C SER A 225 12.54 -20.20 -28.15
N LEU A 226 12.27 -20.70 -26.93
CA LEU A 226 11.37 -21.82 -26.68
C LEU A 226 9.91 -21.38 -26.49
N ILE A 227 9.68 -20.12 -26.14
CA ILE A 227 8.33 -19.58 -25.91
C ILE A 227 7.95 -18.54 -26.98
N PRO A 228 6.69 -18.55 -27.46
CA PRO A 228 6.22 -17.52 -28.38
C PRO A 228 6.15 -16.14 -27.69
N ALA A 229 6.00 -15.08 -28.48
CA ALA A 229 5.68 -13.76 -27.95
C ALA A 229 4.41 -13.84 -27.07
N GLY A 230 4.49 -13.33 -25.85
CA GLY A 230 3.46 -13.45 -24.81
C GLY A 230 3.68 -14.62 -23.83
N GLY A 231 4.71 -15.45 -24.03
CA GLY A 231 5.07 -16.54 -23.11
C GLY A 231 5.70 -16.06 -21.80
N ARG A 232 5.76 -16.97 -20.82
CA ARG A 232 6.23 -16.69 -19.45
C ARG A 232 7.57 -17.39 -19.16
N ILE A 233 8.53 -16.63 -18.64
CA ILE A 233 9.80 -17.12 -18.10
C ILE A 233 9.79 -16.97 -16.58
N VAL A 234 10.01 -18.06 -15.85
CA VAL A 234 10.05 -18.07 -14.39
C VAL A 234 11.50 -18.02 -13.89
N PHE A 235 11.76 -17.14 -12.93
CA PHE A 235 13.05 -17.00 -12.24
C PHE A 235 12.87 -17.43 -10.79
N PRO A 236 13.08 -18.73 -10.47
CA PRO A 236 12.93 -19.22 -9.11
C PRO A 236 14.09 -18.79 -8.23
N ARG A 237 13.86 -18.70 -6.91
CA ARG A 237 14.94 -18.57 -5.94
C ARG A 237 15.48 -19.95 -5.57
N VAL A 238 16.70 -20.26 -6.00
CA VAL A 238 17.35 -21.55 -5.74
C VAL A 238 18.55 -21.44 -4.81
N SER A 239 19.08 -20.24 -4.58
CA SER A 239 20.14 -19.97 -3.62
C SER A 239 19.80 -18.86 -2.63
N ALA A 240 20.61 -18.74 -1.58
CA ALA A 240 20.51 -17.66 -0.60
C ALA A 240 20.72 -16.29 -1.24
N THR A 241 21.58 -16.21 -2.27
CA THR A 241 21.95 -14.97 -2.96
C THR A 241 20.79 -14.40 -3.77
N GLY A 242 20.09 -15.24 -4.55
CA GLY A 242 18.91 -14.82 -5.31
C GLY A 242 19.21 -13.83 -6.44
N VAL A 243 20.40 -13.84 -7.05
CA VAL A 243 20.75 -12.91 -8.14
C VAL A 243 21.09 -13.65 -9.43
N TYR A 244 20.25 -13.50 -10.46
CA TYR A 244 20.56 -13.97 -11.81
C TYR A 244 21.40 -12.92 -12.52
N LEU A 245 22.68 -13.23 -12.75
CA LEU A 245 23.63 -12.37 -13.46
C LEU A 245 23.57 -12.61 -14.98
N PHE A 246 23.55 -11.54 -15.78
CA PHE A 246 23.60 -11.54 -17.23
C PHE A 246 24.73 -10.64 -17.72
N THR A 247 25.58 -11.18 -18.59
CA THR A 247 26.71 -10.45 -19.18
C THR A 247 26.74 -10.61 -20.70
N GLY A 248 27.29 -9.62 -21.41
CA GLY A 248 27.52 -9.71 -22.86
C GLY A 248 26.49 -9.05 -23.77
N GLY A 249 25.62 -8.18 -23.26
CA GLY A 249 24.69 -7.36 -24.08
C GLY A 249 23.34 -7.10 -23.42
N ILE A 250 22.44 -6.44 -24.15
CA ILE A 250 21.06 -6.17 -23.70
C ILE A 250 20.29 -7.48 -23.63
N LEU A 251 19.55 -7.66 -22.52
CA LEU A 251 18.70 -8.83 -22.30
C LEU A 251 17.57 -8.96 -23.34
N PRO A 252 17.38 -10.16 -23.95
CA PRO A 252 16.34 -10.38 -24.96
C PRO A 252 14.98 -10.64 -24.31
N VAL A 253 14.35 -9.58 -23.78
CA VAL A 253 13.08 -9.65 -23.04
C VAL A 253 11.85 -9.25 -23.87
N ASN A 254 12.02 -9.07 -25.19
CA ASN A 254 10.98 -8.50 -26.04
C ASN A 254 9.74 -9.39 -26.15
N GLY A 255 8.59 -8.83 -25.77
CA GLY A 255 7.31 -9.55 -25.86
C GLY A 255 7.14 -10.67 -24.82
N LEU A 256 8.06 -10.86 -23.88
CA LEU A 256 8.03 -11.93 -22.88
C LEU A 256 7.54 -11.41 -21.52
N TYR A 257 6.86 -12.28 -20.77
CA TYR A 257 6.52 -12.04 -19.36
C TYR A 257 7.57 -12.68 -18.45
N LEU A 258 8.21 -11.87 -17.61
CA LEU A 258 9.14 -12.31 -16.58
C LEU A 258 8.37 -12.50 -15.28
N ASP A 259 8.39 -13.72 -14.78
CA ASP A 259 7.84 -14.07 -13.48
C ASP A 259 8.96 -14.32 -12.49
N VAL A 260 9.36 -13.27 -11.78
CA VAL A 260 10.48 -13.30 -10.85
C VAL A 260 9.96 -13.57 -9.44
N GLU A 261 10.47 -14.61 -8.79
CA GLU A 261 10.05 -14.97 -7.44
C GLU A 261 10.46 -13.91 -6.40
N PRO A 262 9.71 -13.76 -5.29
CA PRO A 262 10.08 -12.85 -4.21
C PRO A 262 11.51 -13.08 -3.70
N GLY A 263 12.29 -11.99 -3.59
CA GLY A 263 13.68 -12.05 -3.16
C GLY A 263 14.70 -12.33 -4.26
N VAL A 264 14.25 -12.53 -5.51
CA VAL A 264 15.14 -12.66 -6.68
C VAL A 264 15.43 -11.30 -7.32
N THR A 265 16.68 -11.09 -7.74
CA THR A 265 17.18 -9.91 -8.44
C THR A 265 17.72 -10.30 -9.81
N LEU A 266 17.38 -9.52 -10.84
CA LEU A 266 18.00 -9.67 -12.17
C LEU A 266 19.11 -8.62 -12.32
N LYS A 267 20.35 -9.06 -12.59
CA LYS A 267 21.50 -8.17 -12.73
C LYS A 267 22.10 -8.27 -14.12
N GLY A 268 22.24 -7.16 -14.84
CA GLY A 268 22.83 -7.15 -16.18
C GLY A 268 22.52 -5.87 -16.94
N ALA A 269 22.85 -5.80 -18.23
CA ALA A 269 22.49 -4.67 -19.05
C ALA A 269 21.03 -4.78 -19.52
N PHE A 270 20.19 -3.84 -19.10
CA PHE A 270 18.81 -3.74 -19.57
C PHE A 270 18.73 -2.63 -20.63
N SER A 271 17.89 -2.82 -21.64
CA SER A 271 17.38 -1.70 -22.43
C SER A 271 16.72 -0.76 -21.43
N ARG A 272 17.32 0.43 -21.23
CA ARG A 272 16.89 1.37 -20.19
C ARG A 272 15.37 1.46 -20.20
N PRO A 273 14.68 1.13 -19.10
CA PRO A 273 13.28 1.43 -18.96
C PRO A 273 13.19 2.95 -18.81
N GLN A 274 13.26 3.67 -19.94
CA GLN A 274 12.72 5.01 -19.99
C GLN A 274 11.21 4.84 -19.73
N SER A 275 10.68 5.69 -18.85
CA SER A 275 9.36 5.60 -18.23
C SER A 275 8.23 5.01 -19.09
N PRO A 276 7.20 4.39 -18.49
CA PRO A 276 6.03 3.92 -19.21
C PRO A 276 5.48 5.01 -20.14
N GLY A 277 5.59 4.83 -21.46
CA GLY A 277 5.08 5.77 -22.47
C GLY A 277 6.04 6.18 -23.58
N GLU A 278 7.34 5.90 -23.49
CA GLU A 278 8.24 6.18 -24.62
C GLU A 278 8.22 5.05 -25.67
N ASN A 279 7.66 5.41 -26.83
CA ASN A 279 7.70 4.77 -28.13
C ASN A 279 7.17 3.32 -28.22
N PRO A 280 5.95 3.08 -28.77
CA PRO A 280 5.46 1.73 -29.07
C PRO A 280 6.34 0.94 -30.06
N GLY A 281 7.36 1.57 -30.66
CA GLY A 281 8.39 0.92 -31.47
C GLY A 281 9.71 0.59 -30.73
N ALA A 282 9.86 0.90 -29.44
CA ALA A 282 11.05 0.53 -28.66
C ALA A 282 11.01 -0.97 -28.32
N VAL A 283 11.66 -1.76 -29.17
CA VAL A 283 11.91 -3.19 -29.00
C VAL A 283 12.65 -3.39 -27.66
N ASN A 284 12.18 -4.30 -26.78
CA ASN A 284 12.82 -4.73 -25.50
C ASN A 284 12.37 -4.07 -24.18
N HIS A 285 11.08 -3.88 -23.90
CA HIS A 285 10.63 -3.59 -22.52
C HIS A 285 10.28 -4.89 -21.78
N PRO A 286 10.95 -5.23 -20.66
CA PRO A 286 10.59 -6.41 -19.87
C PRO A 286 9.19 -6.24 -19.28
N LYS A 287 8.27 -7.16 -19.56
CA LYS A 287 6.97 -7.22 -18.88
C LYS A 287 7.13 -8.07 -17.64
N VAL A 288 6.98 -7.51 -16.45
CA VAL A 288 7.06 -8.28 -15.21
C VAL A 288 5.66 -8.62 -14.71
N ILE A 289 5.49 -9.83 -14.17
CA ILE A 289 4.22 -10.26 -13.54
C ILE A 289 4.20 -9.85 -12.06
N ARG A 290 5.37 -9.77 -11.43
CA ARG A 290 5.55 -9.39 -10.03
C ARG A 290 6.51 -8.22 -9.91
N ARG A 291 6.41 -7.49 -8.80
CA ARG A 291 7.37 -6.44 -8.46
C ARG A 291 8.77 -7.06 -8.39
N THR A 292 9.65 -6.65 -9.30
CA THR A 292 10.93 -7.30 -9.59
C THR A 292 12.07 -6.34 -9.35
N ARG A 293 13.09 -6.75 -8.58
CA ARG A 293 14.31 -5.97 -8.38
C ARG A 293 15.26 -6.20 -9.55
N VAL A 294 15.82 -5.12 -10.07
CA VAL A 294 16.78 -5.13 -11.17
C VAL A 294 18.00 -4.29 -10.83
N ILE A 295 19.18 -4.79 -11.19
CA ILE A 295 20.44 -4.04 -11.15
C ILE A 295 20.92 -3.87 -12.59
N ASP A 296 20.74 -2.66 -13.14
CA ASP A 296 21.18 -2.32 -14.49
C ASP A 296 22.67 -1.94 -14.50
N THR A 297 23.45 -2.67 -15.28
CA THR A 297 24.89 -2.46 -15.43
C THR A 297 25.24 -1.72 -16.74
N SER A 298 24.25 -1.28 -17.52
CA SER A 298 24.43 -0.66 -18.85
C SER A 298 25.25 0.64 -18.84
N THR A 299 25.34 1.30 -17.69
CA THR A 299 25.96 2.63 -17.53
C THR A 299 27.39 2.61 -17.04
N GLY A 300 27.96 1.42 -16.80
CA GLY A 300 29.24 1.27 -16.11
C GLY A 300 29.15 1.42 -14.58
N THR A 301 27.98 1.79 -14.05
CA THR A 301 27.64 1.78 -12.62
C THR A 301 26.39 0.93 -12.40
N ASP A 302 26.39 0.12 -11.33
CA ASP A 302 25.22 -0.67 -10.93
C ASP A 302 24.09 0.25 -10.47
N VAL A 303 23.03 0.37 -11.28
CA VAL A 303 21.83 1.14 -10.94
C VAL A 303 20.73 0.20 -10.48
N GLU A 304 20.33 0.31 -9.21
CA GLU A 304 19.22 -0.46 -8.67
C GLU A 304 17.87 0.18 -9.01
N MET A 305 16.94 -0.61 -9.54
CA MET A 305 15.58 -0.20 -9.85
C MET A 305 14.57 -1.32 -9.58
N TRP A 306 13.31 -0.93 -9.45
CA TRP A 306 12.19 -1.86 -9.28
C TRP A 306 11.27 -1.76 -10.49
N LEU A 307 11.05 -2.90 -11.17
CA LEU A 307 10.02 -3.03 -12.20
C LEU A 307 8.71 -3.43 -11.51
N ASN A 308 7.66 -2.62 -11.68
CA ASN A 308 6.35 -2.86 -11.05
C ASN A 308 5.33 -3.33 -12.09
N PRO A 309 4.56 -4.41 -11.87
CA PRO A 309 3.54 -4.86 -12.82
C PRO A 309 2.33 -3.91 -12.89
N GLU A 310 2.24 -2.94 -11.97
CA GLU A 310 1.07 -2.08 -11.78
C GLU A 310 0.69 -1.23 -13.01
N TYR A 311 1.63 -0.94 -13.91
CA TYR A 311 1.35 -0.23 -15.17
C TYR A 311 0.57 -1.09 -16.19
N LEU A 312 0.51 -2.41 -15.99
CA LEU A 312 -0.22 -3.35 -16.84
C LEU A 312 -1.62 -3.68 -16.29
N LEU A 313 -2.01 -3.12 -15.13
CA LEU A 313 -3.29 -3.46 -14.51
C LEU A 313 -4.46 -3.00 -15.39
N PRO A 314 -5.38 -3.89 -15.77
CA PRO A 314 -6.60 -3.51 -16.47
C PRO A 314 -7.46 -2.61 -15.56
N LEU A 315 -8.40 -1.88 -16.16
CA LEU A 315 -9.25 -0.91 -15.47
C LEU A 315 -9.88 -1.49 -14.18
N GLY A 316 -10.36 -2.74 -14.22
CA GLY A 316 -10.98 -3.41 -13.07
C GLY A 316 -10.03 -3.79 -11.93
N GLN A 317 -8.71 -3.72 -12.13
CA GLN A 317 -7.67 -4.00 -11.13
C GLN A 317 -6.94 -2.73 -10.68
N LYS A 318 -7.33 -1.56 -11.17
CA LYS A 318 -6.74 -0.29 -10.76
C LYS A 318 -7.08 -0.05 -9.27
N PRO A 319 -6.08 0.12 -8.39
CA PRO A 319 -6.33 0.23 -6.94
C PRO A 319 -7.02 1.54 -6.56
N PHE A 320 -6.86 2.60 -7.37
CA PHE A 320 -7.43 3.92 -7.07
C PHE A 320 -7.95 4.60 -8.34
N PHE A 321 -9.13 5.20 -8.23
CA PHE A 321 -9.69 6.11 -9.22
C PHE A 321 -9.64 7.53 -8.66
N LEU A 322 -9.28 8.50 -9.50
CA LEU A 322 -9.34 9.91 -9.11
C LEU A 322 -10.81 10.31 -9.07
N GLY A 323 -11.32 10.63 -7.89
CA GLY A 323 -12.63 11.23 -7.70
C GLY A 323 -12.56 12.76 -7.59
N GLU A 324 -13.71 13.38 -7.35
CA GLU A 324 -13.79 14.84 -7.16
C GLU A 324 -12.89 15.34 -6.02
N GLY A 325 -12.78 14.57 -4.92
CA GLY A 325 -11.90 14.89 -3.79
C GLY A 325 -10.40 14.89 -4.11
N ASN A 326 -9.99 14.34 -5.25
CA ASN A 326 -8.58 14.32 -5.69
C ASN A 326 -8.25 15.46 -6.67
N LEU A 327 -9.23 16.26 -7.09
CA LEU A 327 -9.02 17.33 -8.05
C LEU A 327 -8.26 18.51 -7.42
N SER A 328 -7.13 18.87 -8.01
CA SER A 328 -6.43 20.11 -7.72
C SER A 328 -7.01 21.23 -8.59
N ARG A 329 -7.56 22.28 -7.97
CA ARG A 329 -8.21 23.40 -8.68
C ARG A 329 -7.57 24.79 -8.40
N PRO A 330 -6.23 24.93 -8.45
CA PRO A 330 -5.63 26.26 -8.29
C PRO A 330 -6.02 27.15 -9.47
N ARG A 331 -6.47 28.38 -9.18
CA ARG A 331 -6.73 29.39 -10.22
C ARG A 331 -5.58 30.37 -10.27
N SER A 332 -4.94 30.48 -11.44
CA SER A 332 -3.88 31.44 -11.69
C SER A 332 -4.45 32.75 -12.22
N VAL A 333 -4.02 33.88 -11.67
CA VAL A 333 -4.37 35.23 -12.11
C VAL A 333 -3.08 36.03 -12.29
N LEU A 334 -2.93 36.72 -13.41
CA LEU A 334 -1.83 37.66 -13.61
C LEU A 334 -2.09 38.90 -12.75
N LEU A 335 -1.09 39.34 -11.98
CA LEU A 335 -1.17 40.59 -11.23
C LEU A 335 -0.69 41.74 -12.12
N ASN A 336 -1.36 42.88 -12.05
CA ASN A 336 -0.89 44.13 -12.62
C ASN A 336 -0.13 44.92 -11.54
N PRO A 337 1.21 45.01 -11.62
CA PRO A 337 1.98 45.66 -10.58
C PRO A 337 1.64 47.12 -10.32
N ALA A 338 1.12 47.84 -11.32
CA ALA A 338 0.76 49.25 -11.18
C ALA A 338 -0.49 49.49 -10.33
N SER A 339 -1.45 48.55 -10.35
CA SER A 339 -2.74 48.69 -9.66
C SER A 339 -2.89 47.76 -8.46
N ASP A 340 -2.26 46.60 -8.49
CA ASP A 340 -2.53 45.52 -7.54
C ASP A 340 -1.48 45.46 -6.41
N LEU A 341 -0.38 46.22 -6.54
CA LEU A 341 0.73 46.24 -5.59
C LEU A 341 0.95 47.64 -5.02
N VAL A 342 1.43 47.67 -3.78
CA VAL A 342 1.90 48.87 -3.08
C VAL A 342 3.42 48.79 -2.99
N HIS A 343 4.09 49.83 -3.47
CA HIS A 343 5.54 49.87 -3.56
C HIS A 343 6.14 50.62 -2.37
N GLN A 344 7.02 49.97 -1.62
CA GLN A 344 7.55 50.52 -0.38
C GLN A 344 9.02 50.17 -0.17
N TYR A 345 9.67 50.89 0.74
CA TYR A 345 11.00 50.54 1.24
C TYR A 345 11.07 50.58 2.76
N ILE A 346 12.04 49.87 3.32
CA ILE A 346 12.38 49.92 4.74
C ILE A 346 13.89 49.90 4.93
N ALA A 347 14.40 50.73 5.84
CA ALA A 347 15.79 50.64 6.25
C ALA A 347 16.04 49.32 6.99
N TRP A 348 17.08 48.58 6.62
CA TRP A 348 17.38 47.30 7.25
C TRP A 348 18.83 47.30 7.78
N PRO A 349 19.08 46.76 9.00
CA PRO A 349 18.15 46.07 9.90
C PRO A 349 17.41 46.98 10.90
N ALA A 350 17.61 48.29 10.87
CA ALA A 350 17.16 49.17 11.96
C ALA A 350 15.73 49.72 11.83
N GLY A 351 15.15 49.78 10.62
CA GLY A 351 13.89 50.47 10.37
C GLY A 351 12.66 49.72 10.87
N ASP A 352 11.72 50.45 11.48
CA ASP A 352 10.42 49.91 11.92
C ASP A 352 9.25 50.34 11.01
N THR A 353 9.49 51.28 10.10
CA THR A 353 8.44 51.92 9.29
C THR A 353 8.71 51.76 7.80
N TRP A 354 7.67 51.34 7.08
CA TRP A 354 7.66 51.26 5.62
C TRP A 354 7.27 52.61 5.02
N ALA A 355 8.10 53.13 4.11
CA ALA A 355 7.84 54.37 3.39
C ALA A 355 7.55 54.07 1.91
N ALA A 356 6.85 54.99 1.22
CA ALA A 356 6.51 54.83 -0.19
C ALA A 356 7.77 54.79 -1.09
N ALA A 357 7.74 53.95 -2.12
CA ALA A 357 8.80 53.82 -3.12
C ALA A 357 8.21 53.87 -4.53
N THR A 358 9.02 54.22 -5.52
CA THR A 358 8.54 54.38 -6.92
C THR A 358 9.39 53.54 -7.88
N PRO A 359 8.95 52.31 -8.21
CA PRO A 359 9.53 51.52 -9.31
C PRO A 359 8.93 51.92 -10.66
N THR A 360 9.54 51.42 -11.73
CA THR A 360 8.88 51.36 -13.05
C THR A 360 8.05 50.09 -13.13
N THR A 361 6.76 50.20 -13.46
CA THR A 361 5.85 49.06 -13.56
C THR A 361 5.31 48.90 -14.98
N THR A 362 5.21 47.65 -15.43
CA THR A 362 4.51 47.26 -16.67
C THR A 362 3.73 45.97 -16.39
N ALA A 363 2.84 45.53 -17.28
CA ALA A 363 2.06 44.31 -17.07
C ALA A 363 2.96 43.12 -16.68
N GLY A 364 2.73 42.55 -15.48
CA GLY A 364 3.49 41.43 -14.93
C GLY A 364 4.94 41.74 -14.50
N THR A 365 5.37 43.00 -14.52
CA THR A 365 6.78 43.40 -14.30
C THR A 365 6.95 44.58 -13.34
N VAL A 366 7.92 44.48 -12.43
CA VAL A 366 8.38 45.57 -11.56
C VAL A 366 9.88 45.76 -11.76
N GLN A 367 10.33 46.96 -12.05
CA GLN A 367 11.75 47.29 -12.19
C GLN A 367 12.15 48.33 -11.14
N TRP A 368 13.13 47.99 -10.29
CA TRP A 368 13.61 48.87 -9.23
C TRP A 368 14.84 49.67 -9.70
N PRO A 369 14.86 51.01 -9.51
CA PRO A 369 16.03 51.81 -9.88
C PRO A 369 17.24 51.48 -9.00
N VAL A 370 18.45 51.76 -9.51
CA VAL A 370 19.70 51.68 -8.75
C VAL A 370 19.70 52.76 -7.66
N GLU A 371 19.86 52.39 -6.39
CA GLU A 371 20.02 53.37 -5.32
C GLU A 371 20.75 52.80 -4.11
N ALA A 372 21.93 53.34 -3.79
CA ALA A 372 22.81 52.85 -2.73
C ALA A 372 22.39 53.34 -1.33
N LEU A 373 21.28 52.83 -0.82
CA LEU A 373 20.80 53.16 0.52
C LEU A 373 20.48 51.86 1.23
N ASN A 374 20.92 51.68 2.48
CA ASN A 374 20.80 50.44 3.25
C ASN A 374 19.34 50.03 3.55
N ARG A 375 18.59 49.65 2.52
CA ARG A 375 17.13 49.48 2.54
C ARG A 375 16.68 48.38 1.58
N PHE A 376 15.70 47.59 2.01
CA PHE A 376 14.95 46.73 1.11
C PHE A 376 13.85 47.52 0.43
N ARG A 377 13.62 47.26 -0.86
CA ARG A 377 12.54 47.82 -1.68
C ARG A 377 11.64 46.68 -2.10
N ILE A 378 10.37 46.73 -1.72
CA ILE A 378 9.44 45.62 -1.88
C ILE A 378 8.15 46.12 -2.52
N SER A 379 7.66 45.35 -3.49
CA SER A 379 6.30 45.49 -4.01
C SER A 379 5.41 44.53 -3.24
N PHE A 380 4.53 45.09 -2.42
CA PHE A 380 3.63 44.32 -1.58
C PHE A 380 2.26 44.17 -2.21
N ARG A 381 1.64 43.03 -1.96
CA ARG A 381 0.21 42.86 -2.06
C ARG A 381 -0.37 42.74 -0.67
N GLU A 382 -1.52 43.36 -0.45
CA GLU A 382 -2.35 43.05 0.71
C GLU A 382 -2.69 41.54 0.71
N THR A 383 -2.51 40.87 1.85
CA THR A 383 -2.65 39.41 1.92
C THR A 383 -4.09 38.99 2.13
N ARG A 384 -4.56 38.01 1.35
CA ARG A 384 -5.72 37.18 1.72
C ARG A 384 -5.22 35.77 2.03
N TRP A 385 -5.93 35.08 2.91
CA TRP A 385 -5.53 33.73 3.33
C TRP A 385 -5.82 32.70 2.24
N ALA A 386 -5.00 31.65 2.21
CA ALA A 386 -5.01 30.58 1.20
C ALA A 386 -4.66 31.06 -0.22
N GLU A 387 -3.73 32.02 -0.33
CA GLU A 387 -3.21 32.53 -1.60
C GLU A 387 -1.68 32.39 -1.68
N GLN A 388 -1.15 32.30 -2.90
CA GLN A 388 0.28 32.33 -3.18
C GLN A 388 0.61 33.38 -4.24
N VAL A 389 1.69 34.13 -4.04
CA VAL A 389 2.24 35.06 -5.03
C VAL A 389 3.59 34.54 -5.50
N ASP A 390 3.81 34.52 -6.81
CA ASP A 390 5.04 34.04 -7.44
C ASP A 390 5.68 35.13 -8.31
N VAL A 391 7.02 35.15 -8.32
CA VAL A 391 7.84 36.00 -9.20
C VAL A 391 9.12 35.27 -9.60
N SER A 392 9.71 35.70 -10.72
CA SER A 392 11.11 35.41 -11.05
C SER A 392 11.92 36.72 -11.05
N PHE A 393 13.22 36.60 -10.83
CA PHE A 393 14.14 37.74 -10.85
C PHE A 393 14.94 37.72 -12.16
N SER A 394 15.01 38.84 -12.85
CA SER A 394 15.81 39.01 -14.07
C SER A 394 17.32 39.07 -13.75
N GLY A 395 18.14 38.68 -14.73
CA GLY A 395 19.58 38.93 -14.69
C GLY A 395 20.37 37.88 -13.90
N ASP A 396 21.03 36.98 -14.64
CA ASP A 396 21.97 35.98 -14.09
C ASP A 396 23.30 36.60 -13.61
N ALA A 397 23.54 37.87 -13.98
CA ALA A 397 24.83 38.56 -13.85
C ALA A 397 24.87 39.72 -12.81
N ASP A 398 23.77 40.01 -12.14
CA ASP A 398 23.61 41.28 -11.42
C ASP A 398 23.88 41.20 -9.91
N ALA A 399 24.48 42.26 -9.34
CA ALA A 399 24.88 42.37 -7.93
C ALA A 399 23.79 43.00 -7.05
N TYR A 400 22.72 42.25 -6.78
CA TYR A 400 21.67 42.65 -5.83
C TYR A 400 21.18 41.47 -4.99
N LEU A 401 20.64 41.76 -3.81
CA LEU A 401 19.94 40.77 -3.00
C LEU A 401 18.50 40.64 -3.50
N ARG A 402 18.10 39.41 -3.79
CA ARG A 402 16.71 39.05 -4.07
C ARG A 402 16.00 38.93 -2.74
N ALA A 403 14.80 39.48 -2.63
CA ALA A 403 14.08 39.51 -1.36
C ALA A 403 12.61 39.09 -1.48
N ALA A 404 12.16 38.36 -0.48
CA ALA A 404 10.76 38.09 -0.18
C ALA A 404 10.47 38.68 1.20
N ALA A 405 9.42 39.49 1.34
CA ALA A 405 9.09 40.14 2.61
C ALA A 405 7.63 39.92 3.00
N ILE A 406 7.42 39.80 4.31
CA ILE A 406 6.12 39.56 4.93
C ILE A 406 5.94 40.60 6.04
N ARG A 407 4.79 41.29 6.04
CA ARG A 407 4.43 42.24 7.11
C ARG A 407 3.35 41.63 7.99
N THR A 408 3.53 41.76 9.30
CA THR A 408 2.53 41.41 10.31
C THR A 408 2.12 42.67 11.07
N THR A 409 1.07 42.60 11.90
CA THR A 409 0.73 43.73 12.79
C THR A 409 1.78 43.98 13.88
N GLY A 410 2.66 43.00 14.16
CA GLY A 410 3.69 43.08 15.21
C GLY A 410 5.13 43.27 14.72
N GLY A 411 5.36 43.38 13.40
CA GLY A 411 6.70 43.45 12.81
C GLY A 411 6.77 42.93 11.38
N HIS A 412 7.96 42.60 10.90
CA HIS A 412 8.17 42.10 9.54
C HIS A 412 9.24 41.02 9.46
N TYR A 413 9.09 40.16 8.45
CA TYR A 413 10.07 39.15 8.05
C TYR A 413 10.63 39.51 6.69
N VAL A 414 11.94 39.34 6.50
CA VAL A 414 12.59 39.47 5.19
C VAL A 414 13.42 38.22 4.96
N PHE A 415 13.23 37.60 3.81
CA PHE A 415 14.10 36.57 3.29
C PHE A 415 14.93 37.19 2.20
N TRP A 416 16.23 36.91 2.19
CA TRP A 416 17.09 37.39 1.12
C TRP A 416 18.17 36.40 0.74
N ALA A 417 18.58 36.48 -0.52
CA ALA A 417 19.74 35.76 -1.02
C ALA A 417 20.57 36.69 -1.90
N ASP A 418 21.88 36.64 -1.73
CA ASP A 418 22.83 37.27 -2.65
C ASP A 418 23.16 36.33 -3.82
N ARG A 419 23.94 36.82 -4.78
CA ARG A 419 24.48 36.05 -5.90
C ARG A 419 25.74 35.25 -5.53
N GLU A 420 26.58 35.79 -4.65
CA GLU A 420 27.93 35.27 -4.40
C GLU A 420 27.92 34.03 -3.51
N THR A 421 27.20 34.10 -2.39
CA THR A 421 26.99 32.99 -1.45
C THR A 421 25.81 32.11 -1.84
N ASN A 422 24.80 32.67 -2.54
CA ASN A 422 23.52 32.00 -2.84
C ASN A 422 22.79 31.45 -1.59
N ALA A 423 23.22 31.86 -0.40
CA ALA A 423 22.63 31.44 0.85
C ALA A 423 21.32 32.20 1.06
N LEU A 424 20.23 31.46 1.23
CA LEU A 424 18.97 32.05 1.65
C LEU A 424 19.05 32.34 3.14
N ASN A 425 18.73 33.56 3.53
CA ASN A 425 18.68 34.01 4.91
C ASN A 425 17.27 34.47 5.25
N ILE A 426 16.92 34.40 6.53
CA ILE A 426 15.70 34.98 7.09
C ILE A 426 16.08 35.97 8.20
N GLY A 427 15.41 37.10 8.23
CA GLY A 427 15.44 38.06 9.32
C GLY A 427 14.04 38.34 9.83
N TYR A 428 13.85 38.31 11.15
CA TYR A 428 12.62 38.77 11.81
C TYR A 428 12.92 40.02 12.62
N LYS A 429 12.07 41.03 12.48
CA LYS A 429 12.13 42.25 13.28
C LYS A 429 10.74 42.57 13.85
N ALA A 430 10.61 42.41 15.16
CA ALA A 430 9.49 42.96 15.90
C ALA A 430 9.65 44.49 15.99
N THR A 431 8.52 45.21 15.96
CA THR A 431 8.53 46.68 16.04
C THR A 431 9.23 47.14 17.32
N GLY A 432 10.23 48.02 17.19
CA GLY A 432 11.00 48.56 18.33
C GLY A 432 12.05 47.60 18.91
N VAL A 433 12.23 46.41 18.32
CA VAL A 433 13.23 45.42 18.73
C VAL A 433 14.28 45.24 17.64
N ALA A 434 15.50 44.84 18.01
CA ALA A 434 16.55 44.49 17.05
C ALA A 434 16.14 43.30 16.16
N ALA A 435 16.60 43.29 14.92
CA ALA A 435 16.36 42.17 14.01
C ALA A 435 17.16 40.93 14.43
N VAL A 436 16.56 39.76 14.31
CA VAL A 436 17.21 38.45 14.51
C VAL A 436 17.32 37.76 13.15
N THR A 437 18.50 37.25 12.82
CA THR A 437 18.79 36.65 11.52
C THR A 437 19.26 35.21 11.64
N SER A 438 18.88 34.35 10.69
CA SER A 438 19.36 32.96 10.59
C SER A 438 19.44 32.51 9.13
N ALA A 439 20.22 31.47 8.87
CA ALA A 439 20.33 30.86 7.55
C ALA A 439 19.17 29.88 7.28
N VAL A 440 18.78 29.76 6.01
CA VAL A 440 17.78 28.82 5.52
C VAL A 440 18.44 27.93 4.46
N THR A 441 18.46 26.63 4.71
CA THR A 441 19.02 25.66 3.75
C THR A 441 18.01 25.41 2.63
N ILE A 442 18.47 25.52 1.38
CA ILE A 442 17.72 25.06 0.20
C ILE A 442 18.30 23.72 -0.23
N PRO A 443 17.50 22.64 -0.20
CA PRO A 443 17.93 21.34 -0.69
C PRO A 443 18.46 21.40 -2.12
N GLY A 444 19.65 20.83 -2.34
CA GLY A 444 20.28 20.76 -3.66
C GLY A 444 20.91 22.06 -4.18
N ALA A 445 20.80 23.20 -3.49
CA ALA A 445 21.36 24.48 -3.97
C ALA A 445 22.89 24.46 -4.11
N ALA A 446 23.60 23.61 -3.35
CA ALA A 446 25.05 23.45 -3.47
C ALA A 446 25.48 22.65 -4.71
N THR A 447 24.60 21.79 -5.25
CA THR A 447 24.96 20.83 -6.32
C THR A 447 24.15 21.02 -7.60
N HIS A 448 23.05 21.77 -7.57
CA HIS A 448 22.17 22.01 -8.70
C HIS A 448 21.87 23.51 -8.81
N ASP A 449 22.40 24.13 -9.86
CA ASP A 449 22.20 25.55 -10.15
C ASP A 449 20.71 25.91 -10.23
N SER A 450 19.87 25.06 -10.81
CA SER A 450 18.42 25.29 -10.88
C SER A 450 17.72 25.44 -9.52
N GLN A 451 18.35 25.01 -8.41
CA GLN A 451 17.82 25.18 -7.05
C GLN A 451 18.31 26.46 -6.37
N LYS A 452 19.29 27.17 -6.95
CA LYS A 452 19.80 28.39 -6.34
C LYS A 452 18.76 29.51 -6.47
N PRO A 453 18.66 30.40 -5.47
CA PRO A 453 17.67 31.48 -5.47
C PRO A 453 17.73 32.38 -6.71
N GLN A 454 18.88 32.49 -7.37
CA GLN A 454 19.00 33.34 -8.56
C GLN A 454 18.34 32.77 -9.83
N TRP A 455 18.22 31.45 -9.93
CA TRP A 455 17.67 30.74 -11.10
C TRP A 455 16.32 30.10 -10.84
N ALA A 456 15.77 30.31 -9.64
CA ALA A 456 14.54 29.70 -9.20
C ALA A 456 13.34 30.65 -9.32
N LEU A 457 12.16 30.06 -9.47
CA LEU A 457 10.90 30.75 -9.23
C LEU A 457 10.71 30.93 -7.72
N TRP A 458 10.50 32.17 -7.27
CA TRP A 458 10.20 32.47 -5.88
C TRP A 458 8.70 32.52 -5.65
N GLY A 459 8.24 31.97 -4.53
CA GLY A 459 6.86 32.01 -4.10
C GLY A 459 6.72 32.38 -2.63
N ILE A 460 5.64 33.08 -2.28
CA ILE A 460 5.19 33.24 -0.89
C ILE A 460 3.75 32.73 -0.83
N GLN A 461 3.50 31.73 0.00
CA GLN A 461 2.17 31.21 0.28
C GLN A 461 1.70 31.69 1.65
N ALA A 462 0.60 32.45 1.69
CA ALA A 462 -0.11 32.75 2.92
C ALA A 462 -1.04 31.57 3.24
N ILE A 463 -0.59 30.69 4.14
CA ILE A 463 -1.26 29.43 4.45
C ILE A 463 -2.56 29.70 5.21
N ASN A 464 -2.47 30.52 6.25
CA ASN A 464 -3.57 30.95 7.11
C ASN A 464 -3.23 32.35 7.69
N PRO A 465 -4.03 32.95 8.61
CA PRO A 465 -3.74 34.30 9.12
C PRO A 465 -2.41 34.45 9.86
N PHE A 466 -1.86 33.35 10.40
CA PHE A 466 -0.68 33.32 11.26
C PHE A 466 0.44 32.44 10.71
N ALA A 467 0.34 31.98 9.46
CA ALA A 467 1.34 31.09 8.89
C ALA A 467 1.60 31.42 7.42
N PHE A 468 2.88 31.45 7.05
CA PHE A 468 3.29 31.56 5.66
C PHE A 468 4.44 30.61 5.33
N ALA A 469 4.65 30.37 4.04
CA ALA A 469 5.80 29.66 3.53
C ALA A 469 6.49 30.45 2.42
N VAL A 470 7.82 30.36 2.37
CA VAL A 470 8.62 30.76 1.21
C VAL A 470 8.92 29.53 0.38
N LEU A 471 8.76 29.66 -0.94
CA LEU A 471 8.90 28.58 -1.91
C LEU A 471 9.98 28.92 -2.92
N ILE A 472 10.73 27.89 -3.31
CA ILE A 472 11.72 27.89 -4.39
C ILE A 472 11.29 26.79 -5.36
N ASN A 473 11.07 27.15 -6.63
CA ASN A 473 10.55 26.23 -7.66
C ASN A 473 9.25 25.51 -7.25
N GLY A 474 8.39 26.20 -6.50
CA GLY A 474 7.12 25.66 -6.01
C GLY A 474 7.24 24.71 -4.82
N VAL A 475 8.45 24.51 -4.27
CA VAL A 475 8.73 23.71 -3.07
C VAL A 475 9.01 24.63 -1.89
N ARG A 476 8.35 24.39 -0.75
CA ARG A 476 8.52 25.13 0.50
C ARG A 476 9.92 24.89 1.04
N VAL A 477 10.68 25.97 1.24
CA VAL A 477 12.01 25.93 1.86
C VAL A 477 11.97 26.34 3.33
N LYS A 478 10.96 27.13 3.72
CA LYS A 478 10.70 27.49 5.12
C LYS A 478 9.22 27.78 5.33
N VAL A 479 8.66 27.22 6.40
CA VAL A 479 7.36 27.59 6.96
C VAL A 479 7.60 28.38 8.24
N VAL A 480 6.83 29.45 8.45
CA VAL A 480 6.93 30.32 9.63
C VAL A 480 5.55 30.51 10.23
N GLN A 481 5.42 30.21 11.52
CA GLN A 481 4.29 30.62 12.36
C GLN A 481 4.57 32.01 12.93
N THR A 482 3.61 32.92 12.81
CA THR A 482 3.72 34.31 13.25
C THR A 482 2.88 34.54 14.50
N ILE A 483 3.42 35.31 15.44
CA ILE A 483 2.71 35.72 16.67
C ILE A 483 1.61 36.76 16.42
N ALA A 484 1.62 37.37 15.24
CA ALA A 484 0.74 38.45 14.85
C ALA A 484 0.19 38.19 13.43
N PRO A 485 -1.06 38.60 13.13
CA PRO A 485 -1.66 38.37 11.82
C PRO A 485 -0.84 38.96 10.67
N ILE A 486 -0.74 38.21 9.58
CA ILE A 486 -0.08 38.62 8.33
C ILE A 486 -0.98 39.65 7.61
N THR A 487 -0.38 40.74 7.17
CA THR A 487 -1.07 41.85 6.47
C THR A 487 -0.64 41.98 5.01
N HIS A 488 0.65 41.78 4.71
CA HIS A 488 1.19 41.92 3.36
C HIS A 488 2.23 40.86 3.06
N ILE A 489 2.31 40.47 1.79
CA ILE A 489 3.35 39.62 1.22
C ILE A 489 3.87 40.28 -0.06
N GLY A 490 5.16 40.16 -0.32
CA GLY A 490 5.74 40.87 -1.45
C GLY A 490 7.16 40.43 -1.76
N PHE A 491 7.62 40.87 -2.92
CA PHE A 491 8.97 40.61 -3.40
C PHE A 491 9.65 41.90 -3.79
N GLY A 492 10.98 41.86 -3.74
CA GLY A 492 11.77 42.99 -4.13
C GLY A 492 13.24 42.73 -3.93
N VAL A 493 13.99 43.80 -3.66
CA VAL A 493 15.44 43.77 -3.79
C VAL A 493 16.14 44.64 -2.75
N TYR A 494 17.43 44.38 -2.62
CA TYR A 494 18.41 45.30 -2.07
C TYR A 494 19.50 45.45 -3.14
N ASN A 495 19.55 46.59 -3.83
CA ASN A 495 20.42 46.79 -4.99
C ASN A 495 21.21 48.10 -4.86
N THR A 496 22.48 48.08 -5.30
CA THR A 496 23.34 49.27 -5.23
C THR A 496 23.98 49.63 -6.57
N THR A 497 24.05 48.69 -7.52
CA THR A 497 24.78 48.87 -8.79
C THR A 497 23.99 48.51 -10.04
N THR A 498 22.92 47.71 -9.93
CA THR A 498 22.11 47.25 -11.06
C THR A 498 20.64 47.55 -10.87
N THR A 499 19.89 47.60 -11.98
CA THR A 499 18.45 47.87 -12.03
C THR A 499 17.69 46.54 -12.15
N PRO A 500 17.35 45.87 -11.04
CA PRO A 500 16.74 44.56 -11.09
C PRO A 500 15.28 44.65 -11.55
N THR A 501 14.91 43.69 -12.39
CA THR A 501 13.53 43.50 -12.84
C THR A 501 12.96 42.22 -12.23
N LEU A 502 11.77 42.30 -11.65
CA LEU A 502 10.96 41.17 -11.19
C LEU A 502 9.90 40.89 -12.24
N LEU A 503 9.85 39.65 -12.70
CA LEU A 503 9.05 39.19 -13.83
C LEU A 503 8.00 38.17 -13.38
N GLY A 504 6.89 38.10 -14.13
CA GLY A 504 5.92 37.02 -14.02
C GLY A 504 5.05 37.07 -12.76
N TRP A 505 4.76 38.27 -12.25
CA TRP A 505 3.90 38.46 -11.07
C TRP A 505 2.56 37.75 -11.23
N ARG A 506 2.37 36.69 -10.45
CA ARG A 506 1.21 35.81 -10.54
C ARG A 506 0.62 35.55 -9.15
N LEU A 507 -0.70 35.49 -9.09
CA LEU A 507 -1.48 35.06 -7.93
C LEU A 507 -2.07 33.67 -8.18
N LEU A 508 -1.90 32.77 -7.23
CA LEU A 508 -2.54 31.47 -7.15
C LEU A 508 -3.58 31.48 -6.03
N LYS A 509 -4.86 31.31 -6.41
CA LYS A 509 -5.97 31.16 -5.46
C LYS A 509 -6.28 29.69 -5.23
N SER A 510 -6.64 29.36 -3.98
CA SER A 510 -7.08 28.01 -3.59
C SER A 510 -6.03 26.93 -3.91
N LYS A 511 -4.75 27.23 -3.68
CA LYS A 511 -3.66 26.26 -3.89
C LYS A 511 -3.77 25.14 -2.86
N SER A 512 -3.78 23.90 -3.34
CA SER A 512 -3.74 22.70 -2.53
C SER A 512 -2.37 22.50 -1.84
N LEU A 513 -2.35 21.62 -0.84
CA LEU A 513 -1.28 21.45 0.13
C LEU A 513 -0.09 20.62 -0.41
N PHE A 514 0.51 21.02 -1.53
CA PHE A 514 1.65 20.31 -2.12
C PHE A 514 2.94 21.13 -2.09
N GLY A 515 4.07 20.42 -2.14
CA GLY A 515 5.40 21.00 -2.24
C GLY A 515 6.07 21.16 -0.87
N VAL A 516 5.83 20.25 0.07
CA VAL A 516 6.47 20.27 1.40
C VAL A 516 8.00 20.11 1.30
N GLY A 517 8.49 19.35 0.32
CA GLY A 517 9.93 19.25 0.02
C GLY A 517 10.67 18.22 0.86
N GLN A 518 11.99 18.39 0.94
CA GLN A 518 12.88 17.45 1.60
C GLN A 518 12.70 17.45 3.13
N GLN A 519 12.67 16.26 3.74
CA GLN A 519 12.50 16.05 5.17
C GLN A 519 13.65 15.22 5.75
N ARG A 520 14.07 15.59 6.96
CA ARG A 520 15.01 14.87 7.82
C ARG A 520 14.32 14.57 9.13
N LEU A 521 14.06 13.30 9.40
CA LEU A 521 13.26 12.89 10.56
C LEU A 521 14.18 12.42 11.69
N LEU A 522 13.92 12.86 12.92
CA LEU A 522 14.56 12.34 14.12
C LEU A 522 13.53 11.61 14.96
N CYS A 523 13.71 10.32 15.22
CA CYS A 523 12.93 9.56 16.20
C CYS A 523 13.78 9.31 17.45
N HIS A 524 13.22 9.53 18.63
CA HIS A 524 13.90 9.27 19.88
C HIS A 524 12.91 8.83 20.97
N GLY A 525 13.41 8.07 21.94
CA GLY A 525 12.55 7.38 22.90
C GLY A 525 13.19 6.15 23.51
N ASP A 526 12.33 5.28 24.05
CA ASP A 526 12.69 4.04 24.71
C ASP A 526 12.58 2.80 23.80
N SER A 527 12.45 1.60 24.38
CA SER A 527 12.31 0.34 23.64
C SER A 527 11.06 0.27 22.75
N THR A 528 10.05 1.13 22.97
CA THR A 528 8.86 1.22 22.11
C THR A 528 9.12 2.00 20.81
N VAL A 529 10.28 2.67 20.70
CA VAL A 529 10.74 3.40 19.51
C VAL A 529 11.96 2.76 18.87
N ALA A 530 12.76 2.01 19.64
CA ALA A 530 13.97 1.35 19.16
C ALA A 530 13.71 0.39 17.97
N ASP A 531 14.74 0.23 17.13
CA ASP A 531 14.68 -0.59 15.91
C ASP A 531 14.63 -2.09 16.21
N ILE A 532 13.44 -2.59 16.52
CA ILE A 532 13.16 -4.01 16.68
C ILE A 532 12.23 -4.42 15.53
N TYR A 533 12.71 -5.30 14.65
CA TYR A 533 12.01 -5.76 13.42
C TYR A 533 11.62 -4.65 12.44
N GLY A 534 12.43 -3.60 12.34
CA GLY A 534 12.16 -2.50 11.42
C GLY A 534 11.15 -1.48 11.94
N GLY A 535 10.64 -1.56 13.18
CA GLY A 535 10.03 -0.49 14.00
C GLY A 535 9.00 0.47 13.36
N TRP A 536 8.16 1.11 14.19
CA TRP A 536 7.25 2.13 13.65
C TRP A 536 7.96 3.32 12.95
N PRO A 537 9.20 3.75 13.29
CA PRO A 537 9.87 4.83 12.57
C PRO A 537 10.05 4.57 11.07
N TRP A 538 10.43 3.35 10.67
CA TRP A 538 10.63 3.04 9.25
C TRP A 538 9.31 2.88 8.49
N MET A 539 8.25 2.41 9.17
CA MET A 539 6.89 2.41 8.63
C MET A 539 6.36 3.84 8.45
N LEU A 540 6.62 4.73 9.42
CA LEU A 540 6.32 6.17 9.32
C LEU A 540 6.98 6.76 8.07
N ARG A 541 8.26 6.49 7.83
CA ARG A 541 8.97 6.93 6.62
C ARG A 541 8.22 6.50 5.36
N GLN A 542 7.79 5.24 5.28
CA GLN A 542 7.04 4.74 4.12
C GLN A 542 5.71 5.46 3.92
N LEU A 543 4.99 5.78 5.00
CA LEU A 543 3.70 6.48 4.93
C LEU A 543 3.84 7.93 4.46
N ILE A 544 4.92 8.63 4.84
CA ILE A 544 5.08 10.04 4.51
C ILE A 544 5.87 10.30 3.21
N GLU A 545 6.72 9.38 2.75
CA GLU A 545 7.44 9.54 1.49
C GLU A 545 6.47 9.72 0.33
N GLY A 546 6.64 10.79 -0.46
CA GLY A 546 5.75 11.11 -1.59
C GLY A 546 4.45 11.82 -1.21
N SER A 547 3.99 11.71 0.04
CA SER A 547 2.80 12.40 0.53
C SER A 547 3.00 13.92 0.51
N MET A 548 2.07 14.68 -0.08
CA MET A 548 2.13 16.15 -0.17
C MET A 548 3.44 16.71 -0.82
N GLY A 549 4.15 15.90 -1.60
CA GLY A 549 5.44 16.25 -2.18
C GLY A 549 6.61 16.18 -1.19
N ILE A 550 6.47 15.41 -0.10
CA ILE A 550 7.55 15.09 0.84
C ILE A 550 8.57 14.15 0.19
N ARG A 551 9.84 14.41 0.43
CA ARG A 551 10.95 13.48 0.16
C ARG A 551 11.77 13.29 1.43
N VAL A 552 11.81 12.09 2.00
CA VAL A 552 12.59 11.81 3.20
C VAL A 552 14.02 11.50 2.79
N GLU A 553 14.91 12.49 2.96
CA GLU A 553 16.35 12.33 2.76
C GLU A 553 16.91 11.32 3.76
N ARG A 554 16.52 11.47 5.04
CA ARG A 554 17.04 10.68 6.13
C ARG A 554 16.02 10.52 7.25
N LEU A 555 16.03 9.34 7.86
CA LEU A 555 15.44 9.07 9.16
C LEU A 555 16.57 8.65 10.09
N THR A 556 16.69 9.32 11.23
CA THR A 556 17.63 8.98 12.29
C THR A 556 16.83 8.47 13.48
N ASN A 557 17.01 7.20 13.86
CA ASN A 557 16.43 6.66 15.09
C ASN A 557 17.50 6.60 16.18
N ARG A 558 17.33 7.37 17.26
CA ARG A 558 18.23 7.40 18.43
C ARG A 558 17.63 6.70 19.64
N ALA A 559 16.51 6.01 19.50
CA ALA A 559 15.86 5.37 20.63
C ALA A 559 16.69 4.21 21.20
N VAL A 560 16.69 4.09 22.53
CA VAL A 560 17.47 3.07 23.24
C VAL A 560 16.56 2.33 24.22
N GLY A 561 16.64 1.00 24.20
CA GLY A 561 15.81 0.16 25.06
C GLY A 561 16.07 0.40 26.55
N GLY A 562 14.99 0.50 27.33
CA GLY A 562 15.06 0.69 28.79
C GLY A 562 15.20 2.13 29.28
N TRP A 563 15.36 3.11 28.39
CA TRP A 563 15.52 4.51 28.77
C TRP A 563 14.24 5.12 29.35
N SER A 564 14.42 6.04 30.30
CA SER A 564 13.39 6.90 30.88
C SER A 564 13.35 8.28 30.21
N SER A 565 12.38 9.12 30.57
CA SER A 565 12.33 10.52 30.15
C SER A 565 13.60 11.30 30.54
N ALA A 566 14.24 10.94 31.65
CA ALA A 566 15.47 11.58 32.12
C ALA A 566 16.67 11.23 31.22
N ASP A 567 16.76 9.98 30.77
CA ASP A 567 17.85 9.51 29.89
C ASP A 567 17.75 10.16 28.51
N VAL A 568 16.53 10.21 27.95
CA VAL A 568 16.26 10.91 26.68
C VAL A 568 16.63 12.39 26.78
N LEU A 569 16.24 13.07 27.87
CA LEU A 569 16.61 14.47 28.08
C LEU A 569 18.14 14.64 28.17
N SER A 570 18.82 13.78 28.92
CA SER A 570 20.28 13.82 29.07
C SER A 570 21.01 13.63 27.74
N ASP A 571 20.54 12.72 26.89
CA ASP A 571 21.10 12.50 25.56
C ASP A 571 20.92 13.72 24.65
N LEU A 572 19.72 14.32 24.64
CA LEU A 572 19.46 15.52 23.85
C LEU A 572 20.27 16.73 24.33
N GLN A 573 20.49 16.87 25.63
CA GLN A 573 21.33 17.93 26.19
C GLN A 573 22.82 17.73 25.89
N THR A 574 23.28 16.47 25.87
CA THR A 574 24.71 16.13 25.66
C THR A 574 25.08 16.16 24.19
N ASN A 575 24.27 15.51 23.35
CA ASN A 575 24.60 15.24 21.94
C ASN A 575 23.83 16.14 20.98
N GLY A 576 22.93 17.00 21.47
CA GLY A 576 22.08 17.85 20.65
C GLY A 576 21.07 17.05 19.81
N ILE A 577 20.45 17.72 18.84
CA ILE A 577 19.41 17.13 17.97
C ILE A 577 19.87 16.88 16.53
N ASN A 578 21.10 17.27 16.18
CA ASN A 578 21.61 17.12 14.83
C ASN A 578 21.89 15.64 14.50
N ASP A 579 21.83 15.30 13.22
CA ASP A 579 22.30 14.01 12.75
C ASP A 579 23.83 13.90 12.79
N SER A 580 24.38 12.72 12.47
CA SER A 580 25.82 12.45 12.47
C SER A 580 26.62 13.31 11.48
N ASN A 581 25.97 13.96 10.52
CA ASN A 581 26.57 14.88 9.57
C ASN A 581 26.41 16.35 10.01
N GLY A 582 25.92 16.61 11.22
CA GLY A 582 25.69 17.95 11.74
C GLY A 582 24.43 18.62 11.21
N ASN A 583 23.53 17.89 10.54
CA ASN A 583 22.31 18.45 9.98
C ASN A 583 21.17 18.47 10.98
N LEU A 584 20.46 19.60 11.05
CA LEU A 584 19.28 19.78 11.88
C LEU A 584 18.08 18.97 11.33
N PRO A 585 17.33 18.20 12.14
CA PRO A 585 16.10 17.56 11.69
C PRO A 585 15.05 18.60 11.27
N THR A 586 14.18 18.23 10.33
CA THR A 586 13.03 19.04 9.91
C THR A 586 11.77 18.71 10.70
N CYS A 587 11.70 17.52 11.30
CA CYS A 587 10.65 17.11 12.23
C CYS A 587 11.21 16.05 13.19
N ALA A 588 10.84 16.15 14.46
CA ALA A 588 11.23 15.19 15.49
C ALA A 588 10.01 14.41 16.02
N PHE A 589 10.25 13.21 16.50
CA PHE A 589 9.24 12.31 17.04
C PHE A 589 9.73 11.76 18.38
N ILE A 590 8.98 12.03 19.45
CA ILE A 590 9.33 11.63 20.81
C ILE A 590 8.25 10.71 21.36
N ARG A 591 8.68 9.56 21.87
CA ARG A 591 7.86 8.73 22.74
C ARG A 591 8.71 8.07 23.81
N VAL A 592 8.39 8.38 25.05
CA VAL A 592 9.01 7.80 26.24
C VAL A 592 8.02 7.89 27.40
N GLY A 593 8.23 7.09 28.43
CA GLY A 593 7.44 7.15 29.67
C GLY A 593 6.88 5.81 30.10
N ALA A 594 6.98 4.77 29.27
CA ALA A 594 6.63 3.41 29.69
C ALA A 594 7.52 2.98 30.87
N ASN A 595 8.83 3.24 30.79
CA ASN A 595 9.78 2.94 31.86
C ASN A 595 9.60 3.84 33.09
N ASP A 596 9.28 5.13 32.89
CA ASP A 596 8.96 6.05 33.99
C ASP A 596 7.75 5.55 34.81
N ILE A 597 6.69 5.08 34.14
CA ILE A 597 5.52 4.48 34.79
C ILE A 597 5.91 3.19 35.51
N GLN A 598 6.63 2.28 34.85
CA GLN A 598 7.07 1.02 35.47
C GLN A 598 7.89 1.26 36.74
N ALA A 599 8.78 2.24 36.72
CA ALA A 599 9.62 2.64 37.85
C ALA A 599 8.92 3.52 38.89
N ALA A 600 7.65 3.89 38.68
CA ALA A 600 6.90 4.83 39.51
C ALA A 600 7.61 6.19 39.71
N THR A 601 8.27 6.68 38.66
CA THR A 601 8.92 8.00 38.65
C THR A 601 7.88 9.08 38.91
N SER A 602 8.12 10.03 39.82
CA SER A 602 7.14 11.09 40.11
C SER A 602 6.61 11.75 38.83
N ARG A 603 5.28 11.87 38.72
CA ARG A 603 4.62 12.51 37.56
C ARG A 603 5.15 13.92 37.33
N LEU A 604 5.46 14.68 38.38
CA LEU A 604 6.03 16.02 38.25
C LEU A 604 7.42 15.99 37.59
N THR A 605 8.26 15.03 37.97
CA THR A 605 9.58 14.84 37.36
C THR A 605 9.47 14.44 35.90
N TYR A 606 8.61 13.47 35.58
CA TYR A 606 8.36 13.05 34.20
C TYR A 606 7.91 14.22 33.32
N ILE A 607 6.93 15.01 33.78
CA ILE A 607 6.43 16.16 33.02
C ILE A 607 7.50 17.24 32.85
N SER A 608 8.26 17.54 33.90
CA SER A 608 9.39 18.48 33.82
C SER A 608 10.43 18.04 32.78
N ASN A 609 10.74 16.74 32.71
CA ASN A 609 11.66 16.21 31.71
C ASN A 609 11.10 16.34 30.29
N MET A 610 9.84 15.96 30.09
CA MET A 610 9.17 16.07 28.80
C MET A 610 9.06 17.52 28.31
N GLU A 611 8.76 18.47 29.20
CA GLU A 611 8.74 19.90 28.86
C GLU A 611 10.11 20.41 28.44
N ALA A 612 11.18 20.01 29.14
CA ALA A 612 12.54 20.35 28.75
C ALA A 612 12.94 19.73 27.40
N ILE A 613 12.51 18.49 27.11
CA ILE A 613 12.71 17.86 25.80
C ILE A 613 12.02 18.68 24.71
N MET A 614 10.75 19.05 24.90
CA MET A 614 10.00 19.87 23.93
C MET A 614 10.67 21.24 23.73
N ASP A 615 11.17 21.87 24.80
CA ASP A 615 11.83 23.17 24.75
C ASP A 615 13.13 23.17 23.94
N ILE A 616 13.87 22.06 23.92
CA ILE A 616 15.07 21.91 23.06
C ILE A 616 14.68 22.03 21.57
N PHE A 617 13.59 21.38 21.16
CA PHE A 617 13.12 21.45 19.77
C PHE A 617 12.50 22.81 19.42
N ILE A 618 11.73 23.40 20.34
CA ILE A 618 11.18 24.76 20.19
C ILE A 618 12.31 25.78 20.00
N ALA A 619 13.36 25.71 20.82
CA ALA A 619 14.51 26.60 20.73
C ALA A 619 15.26 26.47 19.39
N ALA A 620 15.29 25.27 18.81
CA ALA A 620 15.84 25.01 17.48
C ALA A 620 14.89 25.36 16.32
N GLY A 621 13.64 25.71 16.60
CA GLY A 621 12.61 25.96 15.59
C GLY A 621 12.22 24.70 14.80
N VAL A 622 12.35 23.52 15.42
CA VAL A 622 12.02 22.22 14.83
C VAL A 622 10.67 21.76 15.38
N PRO A 623 9.68 21.44 14.53
CA PRO A 623 8.43 20.85 15.02
C PRO A 623 8.69 19.47 15.62
N VAL A 624 8.04 19.18 16.75
CA VAL A 624 8.14 17.91 17.46
C VAL A 624 6.76 17.28 17.64
N VAL A 625 6.63 16.04 17.17
CA VAL A 625 5.47 15.17 17.39
C VAL A 625 5.74 14.34 18.63
N VAL A 626 4.85 14.42 19.61
CA VAL A 626 4.96 13.70 20.89
C VAL A 626 3.80 12.72 21.00
N ALA A 627 4.11 11.44 21.19
CA ALA A 627 3.12 10.44 21.56
C ALA A 627 3.13 10.25 23.07
N VAL A 628 1.95 10.03 23.63
CA VAL A 628 1.84 9.66 25.04
C VAL A 628 2.35 8.23 25.27
N PRO A 629 2.78 7.88 26.49
CA PRO A 629 3.22 6.52 26.81
C PRO A 629 2.19 5.47 26.41
N ALA A 630 2.63 4.38 25.77
CA ALA A 630 1.75 3.31 25.32
C ALA A 630 0.87 2.73 26.45
N MET A 631 -0.27 2.13 26.10
CA MET A 631 -0.93 1.20 27.02
C MET A 631 -0.17 -0.12 27.06
N PHE A 632 -0.12 -0.71 28.24
CA PHE A 632 0.50 -2.01 28.51
C PHE A 632 -0.26 -2.68 29.66
N TYR A 633 -0.03 -3.97 29.87
CA TYR A 633 -0.69 -4.74 30.94
C TYR A 633 0.31 -5.65 31.67
N SER A 634 -0.07 -6.10 32.86
CA SER A 634 0.77 -6.99 33.68
C SER A 634 0.95 -8.37 33.03
N GLN A 635 2.06 -9.03 33.32
CA GLN A 635 2.33 -10.40 32.84
C GLN A 635 1.23 -11.39 33.27
N ALA A 636 0.67 -11.21 34.46
CA ALA A 636 -0.44 -12.01 34.96
C ALA A 636 -1.70 -11.89 34.07
N LEU A 637 -2.00 -10.67 33.58
CA LEU A 637 -3.11 -10.45 32.66
C LEU A 637 -2.84 -11.01 31.26
N GLY A 638 -1.59 -11.10 30.84
CA GLY A 638 -1.15 -11.72 29.58
C GLY A 638 -0.96 -13.25 29.66
N GLY A 639 -1.68 -13.92 30.56
CA GLY A 639 -1.61 -15.39 30.70
C GLY A 639 -0.31 -15.93 31.29
N GLY A 640 0.47 -15.09 32.00
CA GLY A 640 1.70 -15.51 32.68
C GLY A 640 2.95 -15.58 31.79
N SER A 641 2.88 -15.12 30.54
CA SER A 641 3.98 -15.12 29.58
C SER A 641 4.36 -13.71 29.13
N GLY A 642 5.56 -13.50 28.57
CA GLY A 642 6.04 -12.18 28.12
C GLY A 642 6.80 -11.40 29.21
N GLN A 643 6.93 -10.09 29.05
CA GLN A 643 7.69 -9.24 29.98
C GLN A 643 6.95 -9.05 31.31
N ALA A 644 7.70 -9.12 32.40
CA ALA A 644 7.22 -8.74 33.72
C ALA A 644 7.13 -7.21 33.80
N THR A 645 5.91 -6.69 33.76
CA THR A 645 5.61 -5.25 33.82
C THR A 645 4.96 -4.90 35.16
N SER A 646 5.18 -3.67 35.62
CA SER A 646 4.62 -3.13 36.86
C SER A 646 3.89 -1.82 36.61
N ASN A 647 3.01 -1.41 37.53
CA ASN A 647 2.42 -0.06 37.56
C ASN A 647 1.59 0.37 36.33
N TYR A 648 1.17 -0.58 35.48
CA TYR A 648 0.43 -0.31 34.25
C TYR A 648 -0.85 0.53 34.44
N TYR A 649 -1.51 0.40 35.59
CA TYR A 649 -2.74 1.10 35.95
C TYR A 649 -2.54 2.59 36.29
N PHE A 650 -1.30 3.03 36.59
CA PHE A 650 -1.01 4.43 36.86
C PHE A 650 -0.86 5.30 35.60
N GLY A 651 -0.75 4.69 34.42
CA GLY A 651 -0.40 5.40 33.19
C GLY A 651 -1.35 6.53 32.79
N ALA A 652 -2.65 6.43 33.12
CA ALA A 652 -3.65 7.45 32.74
C ALA A 652 -3.27 8.86 33.21
N ALA A 653 -2.75 8.98 34.44
CA ALA A 653 -2.39 10.27 35.00
C ALA A 653 -1.16 10.90 34.31
N TYR A 654 -0.20 10.08 33.85
CA TYR A 654 0.97 10.55 33.10
C TYR A 654 0.57 11.04 31.71
N ARG A 655 -0.30 10.29 31.02
CA ARG A 655 -0.81 10.66 29.69
C ARG A 655 -1.57 11.97 29.74
N ALA A 656 -2.54 12.10 30.66
CA ALA A 656 -3.34 13.31 30.80
C ALA A 656 -2.49 14.56 31.12
N ALA A 657 -1.50 14.42 32.00
CA ALA A 657 -0.60 15.53 32.32
C ALA A 657 0.30 15.91 31.14
N LEU A 658 0.81 14.92 30.38
CA LEU A 658 1.62 15.20 29.19
C LEU A 658 0.79 15.88 28.10
N GLN A 659 -0.45 15.45 27.88
CA GLN A 659 -1.37 16.09 26.92
C GLN A 659 -1.63 17.55 27.27
N GLN A 660 -1.77 17.89 28.56
CA GLN A 660 -1.89 19.28 29.00
C GLN A 660 -0.62 20.09 28.69
N SER A 661 0.57 19.55 28.95
CA SER A 661 1.83 20.20 28.62
C SER A 661 2.01 20.38 27.10
N ILE A 662 1.67 19.37 26.30
CA ILE A 662 1.69 19.45 24.83
C ILE A 662 0.77 20.59 24.35
N ALA A 663 -0.48 20.63 24.84
CA ALA A 663 -1.44 21.67 24.48
C ALA A 663 -0.95 23.09 24.85
N ALA A 664 -0.35 23.24 26.05
CA ALA A 664 0.21 24.51 26.49
C ALA A 664 1.40 24.96 25.62
N LYS A 665 2.33 24.04 25.31
CA LYS A 665 3.50 24.33 24.45
C LYS A 665 3.10 24.61 23.00
N TYR A 666 2.09 23.92 22.46
CA TYR A 666 1.52 24.24 21.15
C TYR A 666 0.93 25.65 21.14
N ALA A 667 0.15 26.02 22.15
CA ALA A 667 -0.45 27.35 22.24
C ALA A 667 0.59 28.48 22.31
N SER A 668 1.76 28.25 22.93
CA SER A 668 2.82 29.25 23.04
C SER A 668 3.79 29.28 21.86
N SER A 669 4.01 28.17 21.15
CA SER A 669 5.06 28.04 20.12
C SER A 669 4.56 27.68 18.73
N GLY A 670 3.43 26.98 18.61
CA GLY A 670 2.94 26.38 17.37
C GLY A 670 3.81 25.23 16.83
N LEU A 671 4.71 24.65 17.63
CA LEU A 671 5.70 23.66 17.18
C LEU A 671 5.58 22.26 17.84
N VAL A 672 4.68 22.07 18.81
CA VAL A 672 4.52 20.78 19.51
C VAL A 672 3.19 20.15 19.15
N PHE A 673 3.22 18.93 18.61
CA PHE A 673 2.04 18.23 18.09
C PHE A 673 1.82 16.93 18.84
N GLU A 674 0.58 16.59 19.14
CA GLU A 674 0.23 15.31 19.76
C GLU A 674 -0.02 14.24 18.67
N ALA A 675 0.60 13.07 18.82
CA ALA A 675 0.18 11.88 18.09
C ALA A 675 -0.90 11.15 18.91
N ASP A 676 -2.10 10.99 18.33
CA ASP A 676 -3.20 10.26 18.96
C ASP A 676 -3.01 8.74 18.82
N ASN A 677 -2.01 8.22 19.53
CA ASN A 677 -1.57 6.83 19.44
C ASN A 677 -2.39 5.86 20.32
N ILE A 678 -3.10 6.36 21.33
CA ILE A 678 -3.95 5.52 22.18
C ILE A 678 -5.23 5.15 21.43
N SER A 679 -5.90 6.15 20.84
CA SER A 679 -7.15 5.89 20.12
C SER A 679 -6.92 5.04 18.86
N SER A 680 -5.76 5.19 18.22
CA SER A 680 -5.39 4.40 17.03
C SER A 680 -5.20 2.92 17.34
N MET A 681 -4.75 2.58 18.54
CA MET A 681 -4.57 1.19 18.99
C MET A 681 -5.89 0.54 19.42
N GLY A 682 -6.88 1.32 19.86
CA GLY A 682 -8.07 0.76 20.48
C GLY A 682 -7.79 0.17 21.87
N HIS A 683 -8.62 -0.77 22.33
CA HIS A 683 -8.44 -1.37 23.65
C HIS A 683 -7.20 -2.27 23.69
N VAL A 684 -6.38 -2.11 24.73
CA VAL A 684 -5.20 -2.95 25.00
C VAL A 684 -5.51 -3.82 26.22
N LEU A 685 -5.83 -5.09 25.99
CA LEU A 685 -6.31 -6.03 27.01
C LEU A 685 -5.50 -7.32 26.98
N GLY A 686 -5.04 -7.78 28.14
CA GLY A 686 -4.32 -9.07 28.25
C GLY A 686 -5.13 -10.28 27.80
N SER A 687 -6.47 -10.18 27.84
CA SER A 687 -7.38 -11.21 27.32
C SER A 687 -7.29 -11.42 25.80
N TYR A 688 -6.68 -10.49 25.05
CA TYR A 688 -6.44 -10.66 23.62
C TYR A 688 -5.26 -11.60 23.33
N LYS A 689 -4.50 -11.99 24.34
CA LYS A 689 -3.46 -13.02 24.27
C LYS A 689 -4.09 -14.37 24.66
N GLY A 690 -4.91 -14.91 23.76
CA GLY A 690 -5.63 -16.17 23.95
C GLY A 690 -4.79 -17.41 23.62
N SER A 691 -5.38 -18.60 23.80
CA SER A 691 -4.77 -19.91 23.47
C SER A 691 -4.95 -20.34 22.02
N ASP A 692 -5.70 -19.57 21.21
CA ASP A 692 -5.95 -19.83 19.80
C ASP A 692 -4.85 -19.15 18.95
N PRO A 693 -4.25 -19.83 17.95
CA PRO A 693 -3.25 -19.22 17.06
C PRO A 693 -3.76 -18.02 16.23
N LEU A 694 -5.07 -17.77 16.16
CA LEU A 694 -5.66 -16.53 15.61
C LEU A 694 -5.96 -15.47 16.70
N ALA A 695 -5.78 -15.80 17.97
CA ALA A 695 -5.96 -14.94 19.14
C ALA A 695 -4.62 -14.53 19.78
N TYR A 696 -3.61 -14.24 18.97
CA TYR A 696 -2.45 -13.48 19.43
C TYR A 696 -2.84 -12.00 19.51
N ASP A 697 -2.45 -11.32 20.59
CA ASP A 697 -2.62 -9.88 20.72
C ASP A 697 -1.92 -9.21 19.53
N GLN A 698 -2.74 -8.64 18.63
CA GLN A 698 -2.27 -8.06 17.38
C GLN A 698 -1.62 -6.69 17.58
N ILE A 699 -1.56 -6.18 18.82
CA ILE A 699 -0.99 -4.88 19.16
C ILE A 699 0.27 -5.06 20.01
N LEU A 700 0.26 -5.91 21.04
CA LEU A 700 1.41 -6.13 21.93
C LEU A 700 1.95 -7.56 21.89
N ARG A 701 3.28 -7.72 21.75
CA ARG A 701 3.95 -9.03 21.67
C ARG A 701 4.27 -9.64 23.03
N ASP A 702 4.69 -8.82 23.98
CA ASP A 702 5.24 -9.25 25.27
C ASP A 702 4.68 -8.43 26.44
N ASN A 703 3.43 -8.01 26.31
CA ASN A 703 2.66 -7.25 27.30
C ASN A 703 3.01 -5.75 27.39
N ILE A 704 4.06 -5.29 26.68
CA ILE A 704 4.45 -3.86 26.65
C ILE A 704 4.94 -3.40 25.28
N HIS A 705 5.70 -4.22 24.55
CA HIS A 705 6.19 -3.87 23.23
C HIS A 705 5.21 -4.26 22.15
N GLN A 706 5.24 -3.52 21.06
CA GLN A 706 4.31 -3.69 19.94
C GLN A 706 4.67 -4.91 19.08
N THR A 707 3.64 -5.50 18.48
CA THR A 707 3.75 -6.32 17.26
C THR A 707 3.86 -5.43 16.02
N ASP A 708 3.99 -6.04 14.84
CA ASP A 708 3.92 -5.30 13.57
C ASP A 708 2.62 -4.53 13.39
N GLY A 709 1.47 -5.09 13.82
CA GLY A 709 0.18 -4.40 13.78
C GLY A 709 0.17 -3.15 14.66
N GLY A 710 0.65 -3.26 15.90
CA GLY A 710 0.82 -2.11 16.80
C GLY A 710 1.77 -1.06 16.24
N TYR A 711 2.89 -1.47 15.62
CA TYR A 711 3.82 -0.55 14.97
C TYR A 711 3.20 0.20 13.78
N HIS A 712 2.35 -0.44 12.96
CA HIS A 712 1.66 0.25 11.87
C HIS A 712 0.70 1.34 12.40
N LEU A 713 -0.03 1.05 13.48
CA LEU A 713 -0.97 1.99 14.08
C LEU A 713 -0.26 3.18 14.75
N ASP A 714 0.87 2.93 15.41
CA ASP A 714 1.77 3.98 15.91
C ASP A 714 2.31 4.84 14.77
N ALA A 715 2.85 4.20 13.72
CA ALA A 715 3.39 4.89 12.55
C ALA A 715 2.31 5.76 11.89
N TYR A 716 1.08 5.27 11.79
CA TYR A 716 -0.04 6.01 11.23
C TYR A 716 -0.43 7.22 12.08
N ALA A 717 -0.51 7.08 13.41
CA ALA A 717 -0.78 8.19 14.32
C ALA A 717 0.32 9.27 14.23
N MET A 718 1.58 8.85 14.24
CA MET A 718 2.74 9.73 14.10
C MET A 718 2.76 10.43 12.74
N ALA A 719 2.46 9.71 11.65
CA ALA A 719 2.43 10.25 10.29
C ALA A 719 1.37 11.34 10.15
N ARG A 720 0.17 11.11 10.71
CA ARG A 720 -0.92 12.10 10.67
C ARG A 720 -0.55 13.39 11.39
N ALA A 721 0.03 13.29 12.59
CA ALA A 721 0.49 14.46 13.34
C ALA A 721 1.66 15.17 12.63
N ALA A 722 2.60 14.42 12.03
CA ALA A 722 3.67 15.00 11.25
C ALA A 722 3.19 15.73 10.00
N LEU A 723 2.17 15.19 9.31
CA LEU A 723 1.59 15.85 8.14
C LEU A 723 0.89 17.16 8.52
N ASP A 724 0.27 17.26 9.71
CA ASP A 724 -0.25 18.54 10.19
C ASP A 724 0.88 19.56 10.43
N ALA A 725 1.97 19.12 11.06
CA ALA A 725 3.14 19.96 11.32
C ALA A 725 3.85 20.44 10.03
N LEU A 726 4.04 19.53 9.07
CA LEU A 726 4.82 19.77 7.85
C LEU A 726 3.98 20.37 6.71
N ALA A 727 2.68 20.07 6.70
CA ALA A 727 1.74 20.40 5.65
C ALA A 727 0.45 21.02 6.26
N PRO A 728 0.56 22.13 7.02
CA PRO A 728 -0.59 22.71 7.72
C PRO A 728 -1.69 23.18 6.77
N GLU A 729 -2.95 22.98 7.17
CA GLU A 729 -4.13 23.26 6.34
C GLU A 729 -4.06 24.67 5.72
N THR A 730 -4.02 24.73 4.39
CA THR A 730 -4.17 25.99 3.67
C THR A 730 -5.65 26.37 3.66
N THR A 731 -6.04 27.23 4.59
CA THR A 731 -7.45 27.46 4.91
C THR A 731 -7.79 28.93 5.03
N LYS A 732 -9.04 29.25 4.68
CA LYS A 732 -9.65 30.55 4.95
C LYS A 732 -10.29 30.60 6.34
N LYS A 733 -10.39 29.46 7.02
CA LYS A 733 -11.01 29.35 8.34
C LYS A 733 -10.13 29.98 9.41
N ALA A 734 -10.74 30.77 10.27
CA ALA A 734 -10.12 31.34 11.44
C ALA A 734 -11.09 31.21 12.61
N GLY A 735 -10.58 30.69 13.74
CA GLY A 735 -11.31 30.75 15.00
C GLY A 735 -11.55 32.20 15.44
N ARG A 736 -12.27 32.38 16.56
CA ARG A 736 -12.50 33.70 17.13
C ARG A 736 -11.17 34.38 17.44
N THR A 737 -10.86 35.44 16.71
CA THR A 737 -9.62 36.21 16.79
C THR A 737 -9.95 37.65 17.18
N LEU A 738 -9.21 38.22 18.13
CA LEU A 738 -9.43 39.60 18.55
C LEU A 738 -9.01 40.59 17.44
N LEU A 739 -9.78 41.66 17.29
CA LEU A 739 -9.40 42.76 16.40
C LEU A 739 -8.30 43.59 17.07
N PRO A 740 -7.23 43.96 16.34
CA PRO A 740 -6.18 44.80 16.89
C PRO A 740 -6.71 46.22 17.14
N SER A 741 -6.32 46.85 18.25
CA SER A 741 -6.76 48.22 18.58
C SER A 741 -6.36 49.25 17.51
N SER A 742 -5.30 48.98 16.74
CA SER A 742 -4.77 49.85 15.69
C SER A 742 -5.72 50.10 14.51
N ILE A 743 -6.82 49.34 14.38
CA ILE A 743 -7.80 49.58 13.30
C ILE A 743 -8.86 50.62 13.69
N ALA A 744 -8.91 51.04 14.96
CA ALA A 744 -9.83 52.06 15.43
C ALA A 744 -9.56 53.38 14.72
N ALA A 745 -10.61 54.10 14.32
CA ALA A 745 -10.47 55.47 13.84
C ALA A 745 -10.03 56.41 14.98
N ALA A 746 -9.46 57.57 14.63
CA ALA A 746 -9.06 58.56 15.62
C ALA A 746 -10.25 58.96 16.52
N GLY A 747 -10.06 58.96 17.83
CA GLY A 747 -11.11 59.23 18.82
C GLY A 747 -12.04 58.06 19.14
N MET A 748 -11.83 56.89 18.53
CA MET A 748 -12.57 55.65 18.80
C MET A 748 -11.72 54.69 19.61
N THR A 749 -12.33 53.94 20.52
CA THR A 749 -11.69 52.84 21.26
C THR A 749 -12.47 51.55 21.04
N LEU A 750 -11.81 50.50 20.56
CA LEU A 750 -12.47 49.20 20.39
C LEU A 750 -12.54 48.45 21.72
N ALA A 751 -13.68 47.78 21.95
CA ALA A 751 -13.85 46.87 23.07
C ALA A 751 -12.89 45.68 22.93
N ASN A 752 -12.33 45.20 24.05
CA ASN A 752 -11.43 44.03 24.09
C ASN A 752 -12.12 42.71 23.69
N THR A 753 -13.44 42.71 23.53
CA THR A 753 -14.24 41.59 23.01
C THR A 753 -14.42 41.64 21.50
N SER A 754 -14.06 42.76 20.85
CA SER A 754 -14.16 42.94 19.41
C SER A 754 -13.31 41.90 18.69
N SER A 755 -13.94 41.12 17.83
CA SER A 755 -13.35 39.93 17.23
C SER A 755 -13.94 39.62 15.87
N PHE A 756 -13.24 38.78 15.13
CA PHE A 756 -13.75 38.16 13.92
C PHE A 756 -13.54 36.64 13.97
N SER A 757 -14.30 35.91 13.16
CA SER A 757 -14.02 34.54 12.79
C SER A 757 -14.32 34.35 11.31
N SER A 758 -13.83 33.27 10.72
CA SER A 758 -14.17 32.91 9.35
C SER A 758 -14.31 31.40 9.16
N ASP A 759 -15.14 31.02 8.21
CA ASP A 759 -15.33 29.62 7.82
C ASP A 759 -14.38 29.20 6.67
N SER A 760 -14.51 27.94 6.23
CA SER A 760 -13.69 27.39 5.13
C SER A 760 -14.00 28.03 3.76
N GLN A 761 -15.18 28.66 3.61
CA GLN A 761 -15.56 29.38 2.39
C GLN A 761 -14.99 30.81 2.38
N GLY A 762 -14.56 31.30 3.55
CA GLY A 762 -14.07 32.66 3.75
C GLY A 762 -15.18 33.66 4.08
N GLN A 763 -16.35 33.18 4.52
CA GLN A 763 -17.36 34.04 5.11
C GLN A 763 -16.83 34.58 6.44
N ILE A 764 -16.90 35.89 6.64
CA ILE A 764 -16.44 36.56 7.86
C ILE A 764 -17.64 36.76 8.77
N THR A 765 -17.49 36.41 10.05
CA THR A 765 -18.36 36.88 11.14
C THR A 765 -17.59 37.91 11.95
N LEU A 766 -18.04 39.16 11.89
CA LEU A 766 -17.48 40.30 12.60
C LEU A 766 -18.35 40.62 13.83
N ALA A 767 -17.72 40.76 14.99
CA ALA A 767 -18.32 41.32 16.19
C ALA A 767 -17.46 42.52 16.63
N LEU A 768 -17.97 43.74 16.48
CA LEU A 768 -17.23 44.95 16.81
C LEU A 768 -18.01 45.76 17.84
N GLY A 769 -17.32 46.11 18.94
CA GLY A 769 -17.79 47.08 19.90
C GLY A 769 -16.83 48.28 19.90
N ALA A 770 -17.36 49.49 19.87
CA ALA A 770 -16.58 50.72 19.95
C ALA A 770 -17.18 51.66 21.01
N THR A 771 -16.32 52.37 21.71
CA THR A 771 -16.66 53.42 22.68
C THR A 771 -15.98 54.72 22.29
N PHE A 772 -16.67 55.84 22.47
CA PHE A 772 -16.22 57.17 22.09
C PHE A 772 -16.94 58.25 22.90
N THR A 773 -16.44 59.49 22.85
CA THR A 773 -17.11 60.63 23.48
C THR A 773 -18.52 60.82 22.90
N SER A 774 -19.51 61.07 23.76
CA SER A 774 -20.91 61.22 23.35
C SER A 774 -21.07 62.25 22.23
N GLN A 775 -21.53 61.81 21.06
CA GLN A 775 -21.68 62.65 19.86
C GLN A 775 -22.74 62.09 18.91
N THR A 776 -23.30 62.96 18.07
CA THR A 776 -24.09 62.53 16.90
C THR A 776 -23.13 62.13 15.78
N LEU A 777 -23.35 60.97 15.18
CA LEU A 777 -22.52 60.44 14.11
C LEU A 777 -23.08 60.84 12.74
N SER A 778 -22.24 61.28 11.81
CA SER A 778 -22.64 61.66 10.45
C SER A 778 -21.62 61.18 9.44
N GLY A 779 -21.75 59.92 9.00
CA GLY A 779 -20.73 59.26 8.17
C GLY A 779 -19.39 59.13 8.90
N THR A 780 -19.41 59.12 10.23
CA THR A 780 -18.21 59.14 11.07
C THR A 780 -17.49 57.81 10.96
N ALA A 781 -16.18 57.83 10.67
CA ALA A 781 -15.36 56.62 10.64
C ALA A 781 -15.22 56.02 12.05
N ILE A 782 -15.45 54.71 12.15
CA ILE A 782 -15.37 53.94 13.39
C ILE A 782 -14.09 53.11 13.42
N ALA A 783 -13.83 52.37 12.34
CA ALA A 783 -12.66 51.53 12.19
C ALA A 783 -12.37 51.24 10.70
N THR A 784 -11.16 50.80 10.38
CA THR A 784 -10.78 50.37 9.02
C THR A 784 -10.29 48.92 9.04
N LEU A 785 -11.08 48.02 8.48
CA LEU A 785 -10.78 46.60 8.44
C LEU A 785 -9.55 46.31 7.56
N PRO A 786 -8.67 45.38 7.96
CA PRO A 786 -7.59 44.91 7.12
C PRO A 786 -8.14 44.16 5.89
N ALA A 787 -7.33 44.08 4.84
CA ALA A 787 -7.68 43.45 3.56
C ALA A 787 -8.33 42.07 3.66
N SER A 788 -7.84 41.25 4.60
CA SER A 788 -8.34 39.90 4.84
C SER A 788 -9.76 39.84 5.41
N LEU A 789 -10.30 40.99 5.85
CA LEU A 789 -11.63 41.13 6.44
C LEU A 789 -12.53 42.08 5.63
N LYS A 790 -12.06 42.67 4.53
CA LYS A 790 -12.87 43.56 3.68
C LYS A 790 -14.03 42.77 3.06
N PRO A 791 -15.26 43.31 3.02
CA PRO A 791 -16.39 42.62 2.40
C PRO A 791 -16.31 42.70 0.87
N ALA A 792 -16.84 41.69 0.18
CA ALA A 792 -16.93 41.70 -1.28
C ALA A 792 -17.87 42.79 -1.83
N GLN A 793 -18.83 43.24 -1.01
CA GLN A 793 -19.82 44.25 -1.33
C GLN A 793 -20.04 45.16 -0.13
N THR A 794 -20.51 46.39 -0.36
CA THR A 794 -20.87 47.30 0.73
C THR A 794 -22.03 46.72 1.54
N ILE A 795 -21.87 46.67 2.86
CA ILE A 795 -22.86 46.15 3.79
C ILE A 795 -23.48 47.32 4.53
N ILE A 796 -24.81 47.33 4.64
CA ILE A 796 -25.56 48.30 5.42
C ILE A 796 -26.30 47.54 6.51
N LEU A 797 -26.12 47.94 7.76
CA LEU A 797 -26.73 47.30 8.91
C LEU A 797 -27.10 48.32 10.00
N LEU A 798 -27.88 47.87 10.97
CA LEU A 798 -28.20 48.65 12.16
C LEU A 798 -27.27 48.23 13.30
N GLY A 799 -26.61 49.21 13.91
CA GLY A 799 -25.81 49.03 15.12
C GLY A 799 -26.58 49.43 16.36
N ASP A 800 -26.22 48.82 17.48
CA ASP A 800 -26.74 49.14 18.81
C ASP A 800 -25.92 50.26 19.44
N ALA A 801 -26.58 51.37 19.78
CA ALA A 801 -25.98 52.55 20.39
C ALA A 801 -25.75 52.44 21.91
N GLY A 802 -26.15 51.33 22.53
CA GLY A 802 -26.15 51.14 23.99
C GLY A 802 -27.21 51.98 24.72
N ASN A 803 -28.11 52.66 24.00
CA ASN A 803 -29.24 53.42 24.53
C ASN A 803 -30.55 53.01 23.84
N THR A 804 -31.70 53.17 24.52
CA THR A 804 -32.99 52.63 24.08
C THR A 804 -33.69 53.44 22.98
N THR A 805 -33.10 54.55 22.51
CA THR A 805 -33.80 55.53 21.66
C THR A 805 -33.14 55.83 20.31
N SER A 806 -31.96 55.27 20.00
CA SER A 806 -31.19 55.64 18.81
C SER A 806 -30.78 54.42 17.97
N LEU A 807 -31.28 54.33 16.74
CA LEU A 807 -30.76 53.40 15.73
C LEU A 807 -29.54 54.04 15.04
N VAL A 808 -28.43 53.33 14.99
CA VAL A 808 -27.22 53.77 14.27
C VAL A 808 -27.17 53.03 12.94
N ARG A 809 -27.22 53.75 11.83
CA ARG A 809 -26.94 53.17 10.51
C ARG A 809 -25.44 52.98 10.38
N VAL A 810 -25.01 51.76 10.14
CA VAL A 810 -23.60 51.41 9.94
C VAL A 810 -23.42 50.93 8.50
N ILE A 811 -22.35 51.40 7.87
CA ILE A 811 -21.93 50.99 6.53
C ILE A 811 -20.52 50.42 6.63
N ILE A 812 -20.34 49.19 6.17
CA ILE A 812 -19.03 48.58 5.97
C ILE A 812 -18.75 48.63 4.46
N ASN A 813 -17.83 49.49 4.05
CA ASN A 813 -17.47 49.67 2.66
C ASN A 813 -16.53 48.56 2.16
N THR A 814 -16.46 48.39 0.84
CA THR A 814 -15.56 47.42 0.19
C THR A 814 -14.08 47.74 0.38
N ASP A 815 -13.75 48.99 0.70
CA ASP A 815 -12.39 49.39 1.11
C ASP A 815 -12.05 49.02 2.57
N GLY A 816 -13.01 48.47 3.32
CA GLY A 816 -12.88 48.08 4.72
C GLY A 816 -13.24 49.17 5.72
N THR A 817 -13.52 50.40 5.29
CA THR A 817 -13.94 51.47 6.21
C THR A 817 -15.32 51.18 6.77
N ILE A 818 -15.44 51.30 8.10
CA ILE A 818 -16.70 51.21 8.82
C ILE A 818 -17.10 52.62 9.19
N VAL A 819 -18.22 53.10 8.67
CA VAL A 819 -18.78 54.42 8.97
C VAL A 819 -20.15 54.30 9.61
N ALA A 820 -20.47 55.23 10.50
CA ALA A 820 -21.73 55.23 11.24
C ALA A 820 -22.42 56.59 11.15
N THR A 821 -23.76 56.55 11.10
CA THR A 821 -24.64 57.73 11.14
C THR A 821 -25.75 57.49 12.16
N SER A 822 -25.94 58.43 13.07
CA SER A 822 -26.97 58.35 14.13
C SER A 822 -27.86 59.59 14.09
N SER A 823 -29.13 59.43 14.47
CA SER A 823 -30.08 60.54 14.59
C SER A 823 -29.99 61.28 15.93
N ALA A 824 -29.31 60.70 16.92
CA ALA A 824 -29.08 61.29 18.23
C ALA A 824 -27.66 60.97 18.74
N ALA A 825 -27.27 61.64 19.82
CA ALA A 825 -25.97 61.44 20.44
C ALA A 825 -25.86 60.03 21.05
N CYS A 826 -24.71 59.39 20.84
CA CYS A 826 -24.36 58.10 21.42
C CYS A 826 -22.88 58.09 21.79
N SER A 827 -22.49 57.16 22.67
CA SER A 827 -21.10 56.97 23.12
C SER A 827 -20.59 55.55 22.92
N VAL A 828 -21.44 54.66 22.42
CA VAL A 828 -21.16 53.25 22.18
C VAL A 828 -21.74 52.84 20.84
N LEU A 829 -21.07 51.92 20.16
CA LEU A 829 -21.58 51.24 18.97
C LEU A 829 -21.22 49.76 19.04
N ASN A 830 -22.22 48.88 18.99
CA ASN A 830 -22.03 47.44 18.84
C ASN A 830 -22.63 46.96 17.52
N ILE A 831 -21.86 46.18 16.77
CA ILE A 831 -22.29 45.56 15.52
C ILE A 831 -21.95 44.07 15.51
N ARG A 832 -22.83 43.29 14.90
CA ARG A 832 -22.56 41.91 14.47
C ARG A 832 -22.96 41.76 13.02
N ALA A 833 -22.05 41.29 12.19
CA ALA A 833 -22.28 41.12 10.77
C ALA A 833 -21.65 39.82 10.29
N THR A 834 -22.34 39.12 9.39
CA THR A 834 -21.77 38.00 8.65
C THR A 834 -21.81 38.31 7.17
N TYR A 835 -20.69 38.18 6.47
CA TYR A 835 -20.58 38.57 5.07
C TYR A 835 -19.53 37.80 4.29
N ALA A 836 -19.71 37.73 2.97
CA ALA A 836 -18.73 37.15 2.07
C ALA A 836 -17.52 38.09 1.89
N ARG A 837 -16.31 37.54 1.98
CA ARG A 837 -15.06 38.26 1.68
C ARG A 837 -14.76 38.34 0.18
N GLU A 838 -15.21 37.35 -0.59
CA GLU A 838 -14.90 37.14 -2.02
C GLU A 838 -16.15 36.87 -2.84
#